data_AF-A0A3R8YR25-F1
#
_entry.id   AF-A0A3R8YR25-F1
#
_cell.length_a   1.000
_cell.length_b   1.000
_cell.length_c   1.000
_cell.angle_alpha   90.00
_cell.angle_beta   90.00
_cell.angle_gamma   90.00
#
_symmetry.space_group_name_H-M   'P 1'
#
loop_
_entity.id
_entity.type
_entity.pdbx_description
1 polymer ?
#
loop_
_entity_poly.entity_id
_entity_poly.type
_entity_poly.pdbx_seq_one_letter_code
_entity_poly.pdbx_strand_id
1 'polypeptide(L)'
;MRLVSGTVVATLLALSATVPAAHAASPNFIAFESGHVRPIAASPDGTRLFAVNTPNNTLDIFNITPTGLQLFARVPVGLEPVAVAARTDTEIWVVNHLSDSVSVVSLDGAPRVVRTLLVGDEPRDIVFAGSPTRAFVTTAHRGQHLTDPSITGVPGAGDPGLTTEGIGRADVWVFNPASLGSALGGVPLRIMSFFADTPRALAVSPDRNTVYVAAFKSGNQTSSINEELVCDGFKVNVPCIIKSKIMPGGRLGPETNAEGKPAPKTGLLVKYNRDKKRWEDELGRNWNNGVDFTLPDKDVFAVDANKLTEKVAFPHVGTVLFNMAVNPVSGAVYVSNTEANNMVRFEGPGHYTGKTLQGKLALSRVTVIANGQVSPRHLNKHIDYSKLAGQAGFDYSAKDHSLATPLDMTVSRDGRTLYVAAFGSSRIGVFATSEIEADTFNPRSASSHYITVSGGGPSGLVLDEARNRLYVMTRFDNAIKVINLSSRTEVAKAMLNNPEPSHIVNGRPFLYDAVRSSANGEASCASCHTFGDADDLAWDLGDPDGVVTKSPIPGKFVDKIQFNVAKVIFGVQNKINGSDDPKDFHPMKGPMVTQTLRGMVNSGAMHWRGDRATGVFGTSAKDATLSFKNFAVAFSGLLGNTRDMTEAEMQTFADFQLAVMMPPNPIRNLDNSLTTAQKRGSDFYFGDRPSDGFKIIINGESITPNQNCNGCHTVDPAKGMYGTGGDQSFEGISQIVKVPQLRNMYTKIGRFGSPAIPFSSAIGTGHLGDQVRGYGFVHDGTSDTLAHFFTVRVFTPTLNSGFPLINPNGMRRDVSDFMHAMDSDLAPIVGQQVTLSPANAAAAAARVNLLIQRARTPFVSKELGGAVTECDLVAQVVEGGVRRGYVYEVASSSFVAGDGSRRTDAALRALGSTAGQEVTYTCTPPGSGKRIAYNS
;
A
#
# COMPACT_ATOMS: atom_id res chain seq x y z
N MET A 1 56.99 -49.27 33.96
CA MET A 1 56.49 -50.50 34.63
C MET A 1 55.06 -50.71 34.13
N ARG A 2 54.79 -51.76 33.34
CA ARG A 2 53.46 -52.09 32.83
C ARG A 2 52.52 -52.39 34.00
N LEU A 3 51.28 -51.93 33.94
CA LEU A 3 50.13 -52.65 34.52
C LEU A 3 48.83 -52.24 33.82
N VAL A 4 48.13 -53.28 33.40
CA VAL A 4 46.81 -53.34 32.75
C VAL A 4 45.74 -53.07 33.79
N SER A 5 44.62 -52.42 33.44
CA SER A 5 43.35 -52.61 34.16
C SER A 5 42.14 -52.37 33.26
N GLY A 6 41.24 -53.36 33.30
CA GLY A 6 40.07 -53.57 32.46
C GLY A 6 38.94 -52.55 32.64
N THR A 7 38.17 -52.47 31.56
CA THR A 7 36.96 -51.72 31.30
C THR A 7 35.74 -52.25 32.08
N VAL A 8 34.93 -51.35 32.65
CA VAL A 8 33.49 -51.58 32.91
C VAL A 8 32.74 -50.38 32.36
N VAL A 9 31.90 -50.62 31.34
CA VAL A 9 31.04 -49.61 30.71
C VAL A 9 29.68 -49.65 31.41
N ALA A 10 29.31 -48.54 32.05
CA ALA A 10 27.96 -48.30 32.55
C ALA A 10 27.23 -47.36 31.57
N THR A 11 26.19 -47.87 30.91
CA THR A 11 25.36 -47.13 29.96
C THR A 11 24.34 -46.28 30.72
N LEU A 12 24.52 -44.95 30.75
CA LEU A 12 23.46 -44.02 31.17
C LEU A 12 22.52 -43.75 29.98
N LEU A 13 21.26 -44.18 30.09
CA LEU A 13 20.18 -43.67 29.25
C LEU A 13 19.83 -42.25 29.72
N ALA A 14 20.16 -41.24 28.91
CA ALA A 14 19.61 -39.90 29.06
C ALA A 14 18.25 -39.86 28.34
N LEU A 15 17.15 -39.82 29.10
CA LEU A 15 15.84 -39.41 28.57
C LEU A 15 15.90 -37.90 28.28
N SER A 16 16.08 -37.54 27.01
CA SER A 16 15.86 -36.18 26.53
C SER A 16 14.36 -35.87 26.56
N ALA A 17 13.89 -35.30 27.67
CA ALA A 17 12.57 -34.69 27.72
C ALA A 17 12.59 -33.42 26.84
N THR A 18 12.09 -33.54 25.61
CA THR A 18 11.78 -32.38 24.77
C THR A 18 10.62 -31.64 25.40
N VAL A 19 10.90 -30.56 26.13
CA VAL A 19 9.87 -29.60 26.54
C VAL A 19 9.36 -28.93 25.25
N PRO A 20 8.08 -29.06 24.86
CA PRO A 20 7.57 -28.32 23.72
C PRO A 20 7.72 -26.83 24.00
N ALA A 21 8.35 -26.09 23.08
CA ALA A 21 8.39 -24.64 23.17
C ALA A 21 6.96 -24.11 23.31
N ALA A 22 6.71 -23.34 24.36
CA ALA A 22 5.42 -22.69 24.58
C ALA A 22 5.11 -21.81 23.35
N HIS A 23 4.04 -22.13 22.63
CA HIS A 23 3.60 -21.33 21.49
C HIS A 23 3.12 -19.97 22.01
N ALA A 24 3.53 -18.89 21.35
CA ALA A 24 3.01 -17.56 21.66
C ALA A 24 1.51 -17.51 21.32
N ALA A 25 0.70 -16.85 22.14
CA ALA A 25 -0.71 -16.68 21.85
C ALA A 25 -0.91 -15.80 20.61
N SER A 26 -1.85 -16.16 19.75
CA SER A 26 -2.23 -15.33 18.61
C SER A 26 -2.68 -13.94 19.07
N PRO A 27 -2.27 -12.86 18.38
CA PRO A 27 -2.72 -11.52 18.71
C PRO A 27 -4.24 -11.39 18.55
N ASN A 28 -4.88 -10.68 19.47
CA ASN A 28 -6.31 -10.41 19.39
C ASN A 28 -6.67 -9.23 18.46
N PHE A 29 -5.67 -8.52 17.94
CA PHE A 29 -5.79 -7.40 17.01
C PHE A 29 -4.64 -7.40 16.00
N ILE A 30 -4.99 -7.25 14.72
CA ILE A 30 -4.05 -7.05 13.61
C ILE A 30 -4.28 -5.65 13.02
N ALA A 31 -3.21 -4.87 12.88
CA ALA A 31 -3.25 -3.57 12.23
C ALA A 31 -2.93 -3.70 10.73
N PHE A 32 -3.80 -3.20 9.86
CA PHE A 32 -3.56 -3.13 8.40
C PHE A 32 -3.30 -1.71 7.90
N GLU A 33 -3.70 -0.71 8.69
CA GLU A 33 -3.55 0.70 8.35
C GLU A 33 -4.28 1.09 7.06
N SER A 34 -5.53 0.63 6.89
CA SER A 34 -6.34 0.98 5.72
C SER A 34 -6.76 2.45 5.76
N GLY A 35 -6.55 3.18 4.66
CA GLY A 35 -6.85 4.61 4.58
C GLY A 35 -8.32 4.90 4.27
N HIS A 36 -9.00 5.66 5.12
CA HIS A 36 -10.36 6.15 4.89
C HIS A 36 -10.51 6.89 3.54
N VAL A 37 -11.69 6.78 2.92
CA VAL A 37 -12.06 7.62 1.78
C VAL A 37 -13.26 8.48 2.16
N ARG A 38 -14.41 7.87 2.43
CA ARG A 38 -15.64 8.55 2.84
C ARG A 38 -16.21 7.87 4.10
N PRO A 39 -15.54 7.99 5.26
CA PRO A 39 -15.82 7.14 6.41
C PRO A 39 -17.09 7.53 7.18
N ILE A 40 -17.77 8.61 6.78
CA ILE A 40 -18.96 9.12 7.46
C ILE A 40 -19.99 9.64 6.46
N ALA A 41 -21.27 9.37 6.71
CA ALA A 41 -22.40 9.80 5.86
C ALA A 41 -23.64 10.11 6.72
N ALA A 42 -24.52 10.99 6.24
CA ALA A 42 -25.84 11.23 6.84
C ALA A 42 -26.92 10.43 6.11
N SER A 43 -28.04 10.14 6.80
CA SER A 43 -29.26 9.68 6.14
C SER A 43 -29.86 10.80 5.27
N PRO A 44 -30.59 10.45 4.19
CA PRO A 44 -31.30 11.43 3.36
C PRO A 44 -32.23 12.37 4.13
N ASP A 45 -32.92 11.88 5.16
CA ASP A 45 -33.77 12.68 6.05
C ASP A 45 -33.01 13.57 7.06
N GLY A 46 -31.68 13.41 7.16
CA GLY A 46 -30.82 14.17 8.07
C GLY A 46 -31.04 13.86 9.55
N THR A 47 -31.63 12.72 9.92
CA THR A 47 -31.86 12.31 11.32
C THR A 47 -30.80 11.35 11.86
N ARG A 48 -30.04 10.68 10.98
CA ARG A 48 -29.00 9.71 11.33
C ARG A 48 -27.64 10.11 10.79
N LEU A 49 -26.61 9.70 11.52
CA LEU A 49 -25.22 9.74 11.07
C LEU A 49 -24.63 8.32 11.13
N PHE A 50 -23.94 7.95 10.08
CA PHE A 50 -23.32 6.64 9.87
C PHE A 50 -21.81 6.82 9.83
N ALA A 51 -21.07 6.07 10.65
CA ALA A 51 -19.62 6.09 10.66
C ALA A 51 -19.05 4.69 10.55
N VAL A 52 -18.11 4.47 9.64
CA VAL A 52 -17.32 3.24 9.62
C VAL A 52 -16.32 3.30 10.77
N ASN A 53 -16.32 2.26 11.60
CA ASN A 53 -15.34 2.07 12.65
C ASN A 53 -14.35 1.01 12.19
N THR A 54 -13.37 1.44 11.40
CA THR A 54 -12.36 0.59 10.75
C THR A 54 -11.72 -0.41 11.70
N PRO A 55 -11.13 0.00 12.86
CA PRO A 55 -10.48 -0.97 13.74
C PRO A 55 -11.45 -1.95 14.40
N ASN A 56 -12.72 -1.58 14.54
CA ASN A 56 -13.75 -2.45 15.14
C ASN A 56 -14.49 -3.32 14.12
N ASN A 57 -14.35 -3.05 12.82
CA ASN A 57 -15.07 -3.72 11.73
C ASN A 57 -16.59 -3.57 11.85
N THR A 58 -17.05 -2.38 12.22
CA THR A 58 -18.47 -2.08 12.42
C THR A 58 -18.92 -0.83 11.69
N LEU A 59 -20.21 -0.78 11.36
CA LEU A 59 -20.93 0.45 11.09
C LEU A 59 -21.56 0.95 12.39
N ASP A 60 -21.13 2.11 12.87
CA ASP A 60 -21.69 2.77 14.04
C ASP A 60 -22.73 3.80 13.58
N ILE A 61 -23.95 3.71 14.14
CA ILE A 61 -25.12 4.47 13.73
C ILE A 61 -25.56 5.36 14.87
N PHE A 62 -25.73 6.66 14.62
CA PHE A 62 -26.11 7.65 15.62
C PHE A 62 -27.44 8.32 15.26
N ASN A 63 -28.29 8.57 16.26
CA ASN A 63 -29.27 9.64 16.18
C ASN A 63 -28.55 10.99 16.21
N ILE A 64 -28.94 11.90 15.32
CA ILE A 64 -28.55 13.31 15.38
C ILE A 64 -29.54 14.03 16.30
N THR A 65 -29.05 14.54 17.43
CA THR A 65 -29.88 15.23 18.44
C THR A 65 -29.48 16.70 18.57
N PRO A 66 -30.31 17.55 19.20
CA PRO A 66 -29.93 18.93 19.50
C PRO A 66 -28.68 19.06 20.38
N THR A 67 -28.32 18.05 21.17
CA THR A 67 -27.15 18.08 22.06
C THR A 67 -25.91 17.37 21.48
N GLY A 68 -26.03 16.65 20.36
CA GLY A 68 -24.90 15.99 19.71
C GLY A 68 -25.31 14.71 19.00
N LEU A 69 -24.53 13.65 19.21
CA LEU A 69 -24.74 12.33 18.61
C LEU A 69 -25.03 11.31 19.70
N GLN A 70 -26.11 10.53 19.54
CA GLN A 70 -26.46 9.43 20.44
C GLN A 70 -26.38 8.11 19.68
N LEU A 71 -25.51 7.19 20.13
CA LEU A 71 -25.38 5.87 19.51
C LEU A 71 -26.75 5.16 19.52
N PHE A 72 -27.19 4.74 18.34
CA PHE A 72 -28.43 4.00 18.11
C PHE A 72 -28.16 2.51 17.98
N ALA A 73 -27.21 2.15 17.13
CA ALA A 73 -26.84 0.77 16.88
C ALA A 73 -25.39 0.69 16.39
N ARG A 74 -24.82 -0.49 16.53
CA ARG A 74 -23.55 -0.89 15.91
C ARG A 74 -23.81 -2.15 15.12
N VAL A 75 -23.32 -2.25 13.89
CA VAL A 75 -23.56 -3.42 13.03
C VAL A 75 -22.20 -3.98 12.58
N PRO A 76 -21.88 -5.25 12.88
CA PRO A 76 -20.70 -5.91 12.32
C PRO A 76 -20.80 -5.97 10.80
N VAL A 77 -19.76 -5.52 10.10
CA VAL A 77 -19.64 -5.54 8.64
C VAL A 77 -18.41 -6.37 8.23
N GLY A 78 -17.85 -6.16 7.04
CA GLY A 78 -16.57 -6.74 6.66
C GLY A 78 -15.39 -6.09 7.36
N LEU A 79 -14.20 -6.62 7.13
CA LEU A 79 -12.97 -6.14 7.73
C LEU A 79 -12.47 -4.87 7.06
N GLU A 80 -11.90 -3.98 7.89
CA GLU A 80 -11.35 -2.69 7.48
C GLU A 80 -12.36 -1.85 6.65
N PRO A 81 -13.54 -1.50 7.18
CA PRO A 81 -14.47 -0.64 6.46
C PRO A 81 -13.90 0.78 6.33
N VAL A 82 -13.95 1.35 5.11
CA VAL A 82 -13.29 2.65 4.77
C VAL A 82 -14.22 3.69 4.16
N ALA A 83 -15.39 3.28 3.69
CA ALA A 83 -16.40 4.18 3.15
C ALA A 83 -17.83 3.70 3.45
N VAL A 84 -18.75 4.66 3.55
CA VAL A 84 -20.19 4.41 3.76
C VAL A 84 -21.04 5.35 2.91
N ALA A 85 -22.13 4.83 2.34
CA ALA A 85 -23.15 5.63 1.67
C ALA A 85 -24.56 5.18 2.06
N ALA A 86 -25.45 6.13 2.33
CA ALA A 86 -26.88 5.87 2.56
C ALA A 86 -27.63 5.95 1.22
N ARG A 87 -28.27 4.85 0.79
CA ARG A 87 -29.14 4.85 -0.39
C ARG A 87 -30.52 5.42 -0.06
N THR A 88 -31.03 5.02 1.10
CA THR A 88 -32.30 5.46 1.69
C THR A 88 -32.08 5.71 3.19
N ASP A 89 -33.13 6.10 3.92
CA ASP A 89 -33.05 6.25 5.38
C ASP A 89 -32.84 4.92 6.11
N THR A 90 -33.11 3.78 5.45
CA THR A 90 -33.02 2.43 6.05
C THR A 90 -32.05 1.48 5.34
N GLU A 91 -31.43 1.87 4.22
CA GLU A 91 -30.52 1.02 3.45
C GLU A 91 -29.15 1.69 3.27
N ILE A 92 -28.14 1.11 3.92
CA ILE A 92 -26.79 1.67 4.04
C ILE A 92 -25.77 0.70 3.46
N TRP A 93 -24.86 1.20 2.63
CA TRP A 93 -23.84 0.40 1.97
C TRP A 93 -22.47 0.75 2.53
N VAL A 94 -21.71 -0.26 2.96
CA VAL A 94 -20.40 -0.11 3.62
C VAL A 94 -19.34 -0.85 2.82
N VAL A 95 -18.29 -0.13 2.42
CA VAL A 95 -17.17 -0.69 1.66
C VAL A 95 -16.11 -1.22 2.61
N ASN A 96 -15.81 -2.52 2.51
CA ASN A 96 -14.89 -3.24 3.39
C ASN A 96 -13.59 -3.55 2.65
N HIS A 97 -12.54 -2.77 2.92
CA HIS A 97 -11.30 -2.74 2.13
C HIS A 97 -10.54 -4.06 2.16
N LEU A 98 -10.46 -4.73 3.31
CA LEU A 98 -9.72 -6.00 3.44
C LEU A 98 -10.58 -7.21 3.06
N SER A 99 -11.90 -7.07 3.14
CA SER A 99 -12.85 -8.15 2.85
C SER A 99 -13.26 -8.24 1.39
N ASP A 100 -12.72 -7.39 0.51
CA ASP A 100 -13.06 -7.31 -0.92
C ASP A 100 -14.57 -7.33 -1.18
N SER A 101 -15.31 -6.58 -0.35
CA SER A 101 -16.77 -6.66 -0.32
C SER A 101 -17.44 -5.35 0.05
N VAL A 102 -18.74 -5.31 -0.22
CA VAL A 102 -19.65 -4.27 0.26
C VAL A 102 -20.76 -4.91 1.10
N SER A 103 -20.95 -4.45 2.33
CA SER A 103 -22.06 -4.86 3.19
C SER A 103 -23.26 -3.94 2.96
N VAL A 104 -24.41 -4.51 2.58
CA VAL A 104 -25.70 -3.81 2.56
C VAL A 104 -26.40 -4.04 3.88
N VAL A 105 -26.57 -2.97 4.65
CA VAL A 105 -27.17 -2.94 5.98
C VAL A 105 -28.59 -2.40 5.87
N SER A 106 -29.55 -3.15 6.43
CA SER A 106 -30.93 -2.69 6.62
C SER A 106 -31.11 -2.21 8.06
N LEU A 107 -31.87 -1.13 8.22
CA LEU A 107 -32.36 -0.63 9.52
C LEU A 107 -33.81 -1.04 9.80
N ASP A 108 -34.42 -1.87 8.94
CA ASP A 108 -35.76 -2.39 9.17
C ASP A 108 -35.72 -3.46 10.25
N GLY A 109 -36.40 -3.19 11.37
CA GLY A 109 -36.30 -4.01 12.57
C GLY A 109 -34.96 -3.79 13.29
N ALA A 110 -34.29 -4.88 13.70
CA ALA A 110 -32.95 -4.77 14.28
C ALA A 110 -31.92 -4.56 13.14
N PRO A 111 -31.06 -3.52 13.24
CA PRO A 111 -30.04 -3.24 12.23
C PRO A 111 -29.09 -4.42 11.99
N ARG A 112 -28.93 -4.81 10.73
CA ARG A 112 -28.13 -5.98 10.34
C ARG A 112 -27.71 -5.93 8.87
N VAL A 113 -26.68 -6.70 8.53
CA VAL A 113 -26.30 -6.95 7.13
C VAL A 113 -27.34 -7.88 6.51
N VAL A 114 -27.95 -7.46 5.40
CA VAL A 114 -28.92 -8.27 4.62
C VAL A 114 -28.29 -8.83 3.35
N ARG A 115 -27.17 -8.26 2.90
CA ARG A 115 -26.42 -8.73 1.74
C ARG A 115 -24.94 -8.39 1.87
N THR A 116 -24.08 -9.33 1.47
CA THR A 116 -22.68 -9.06 1.15
C THR A 116 -22.53 -9.15 -0.35
N LEU A 117 -22.03 -8.08 -0.97
CA LEU A 117 -21.59 -8.06 -2.36
C LEU A 117 -20.09 -8.32 -2.40
N LEU A 118 -19.64 -9.15 -3.33
CA LEU A 118 -18.21 -9.39 -3.55
C LEU A 118 -17.76 -8.56 -4.75
N VAL A 119 -16.57 -7.97 -4.65
CA VAL A 119 -15.99 -7.11 -5.69
C VAL A 119 -14.51 -7.46 -5.86
N GLY A 120 -13.78 -6.67 -6.66
CA GLY A 120 -12.33 -6.80 -6.79
C GLY A 120 -11.58 -6.41 -5.51
N ASP A 121 -10.26 -6.62 -5.53
CA ASP A 121 -9.35 -6.34 -4.43
C ASP A 121 -9.34 -4.84 -4.04
N GLU A 122 -9.14 -4.56 -2.76
CA GLU A 122 -9.02 -3.22 -2.19
C GLU A 122 -10.17 -2.26 -2.59
N PRO A 123 -11.44 -2.58 -2.31
CA PRO A 123 -12.53 -1.66 -2.58
C PRO A 123 -12.43 -0.42 -1.67
N ARG A 124 -12.69 0.76 -2.22
CA ARG A 124 -12.36 2.04 -1.55
C ARG A 124 -13.51 3.02 -1.36
N ASP A 125 -14.29 3.32 -2.40
CA ASP A 125 -15.39 4.28 -2.34
C ASP A 125 -16.65 3.76 -3.03
N ILE A 126 -17.79 4.37 -2.70
CA ILE A 126 -19.09 4.06 -3.28
C ILE A 126 -19.94 5.31 -3.47
N VAL A 127 -20.57 5.45 -4.64
CA VAL A 127 -21.59 6.49 -4.91
C VAL A 127 -22.80 5.93 -5.65
N PHE A 128 -23.93 6.66 -5.55
CA PHE A 128 -25.16 6.35 -6.29
C PHE A 128 -25.45 7.41 -7.35
N ALA A 129 -25.64 7.00 -8.60
CA ALA A 129 -25.88 7.90 -9.73
C ALA A 129 -26.74 7.24 -10.84
N GLY A 130 -27.17 8.02 -11.83
CA GLY A 130 -27.97 7.57 -12.97
C GLY A 130 -29.48 7.45 -12.70
N SER A 131 -30.23 7.22 -13.77
CA SER A 131 -31.68 6.97 -13.80
C SER A 131 -31.98 5.80 -14.75
N PRO A 132 -32.34 4.60 -14.24
CA PRO A 132 -32.51 4.27 -12.82
C PRO A 132 -31.18 4.34 -12.04
N THR A 133 -31.28 4.58 -10.72
CA THR A 133 -30.13 4.67 -9.82
C THR A 133 -29.28 3.40 -9.84
N ARG A 134 -27.96 3.56 -9.93
CA ARG A 134 -26.94 2.50 -9.88
C ARG A 134 -25.92 2.79 -8.80
N ALA A 135 -25.31 1.75 -8.24
CA ALA A 135 -24.20 1.86 -7.30
C ALA A 135 -22.88 1.67 -8.05
N PHE A 136 -21.90 2.54 -7.81
CA PHE A 136 -20.56 2.48 -8.42
C PHE A 136 -19.55 2.27 -7.29
N VAL A 137 -18.70 1.25 -7.40
CA VAL A 137 -17.72 0.88 -6.37
C VAL A 137 -16.33 0.77 -7.00
N THR A 138 -15.34 1.50 -6.49
CA THR A 138 -13.94 1.44 -6.99
C THR A 138 -13.19 0.26 -6.41
N THR A 139 -12.46 -0.49 -7.23
CA THR A 139 -11.54 -1.57 -6.81
C THR A 139 -10.28 -1.58 -7.66
N ALA A 140 -9.24 -2.28 -7.21
CA ALA A 140 -8.14 -2.65 -8.08
C ALA A 140 -8.60 -3.63 -9.18
N HIS A 141 -7.95 -3.62 -10.35
CA HIS A 141 -8.17 -4.60 -11.43
C HIS A 141 -7.46 -5.93 -11.14
N ARG A 142 -7.92 -6.60 -10.08
CA ARG A 142 -7.48 -7.91 -9.59
C ARG A 142 -8.45 -8.37 -8.48
N GLY A 143 -8.14 -9.49 -7.83
CA GLY A 143 -8.94 -10.06 -6.75
C GLY A 143 -9.74 -11.28 -7.20
N GLN A 144 -9.99 -12.19 -6.27
CA GLN A 144 -10.47 -13.53 -6.59
C GLN A 144 -11.90 -13.55 -7.18
N HIS A 145 -12.71 -12.52 -6.90
CA HIS A 145 -14.08 -12.48 -7.42
C HIS A 145 -14.17 -12.03 -8.89
N LEU A 146 -13.15 -11.34 -9.43
CA LEU A 146 -13.13 -10.86 -10.82
C LEU A 146 -13.22 -12.02 -11.84
N THR A 147 -12.72 -13.20 -11.47
CA THR A 147 -12.72 -14.43 -12.28
C THR A 147 -13.73 -15.46 -11.79
N ASP A 148 -14.63 -15.12 -10.86
CA ASP A 148 -15.55 -16.09 -10.27
C ASP A 148 -16.60 -16.56 -11.30
N PRO A 149 -16.91 -17.87 -11.38
CA PRO A 149 -17.88 -18.40 -12.34
C PRO A 149 -19.27 -17.78 -12.26
N SER A 150 -19.66 -17.21 -11.11
CA SER A 150 -20.96 -16.57 -10.92
C SER A 150 -21.12 -15.25 -11.68
N ILE A 151 -20.03 -14.66 -12.18
CA ILE A 151 -20.05 -13.40 -12.92
C ILE A 151 -19.47 -13.50 -14.34
N THR A 152 -19.22 -14.69 -14.88
CA THR A 152 -18.66 -14.89 -16.24
C THR A 152 -19.41 -14.16 -17.35
N GLY A 153 -20.72 -13.91 -17.17
CA GLY A 153 -21.55 -13.17 -18.14
C GLY A 153 -21.49 -11.64 -18.00
N VAL A 154 -20.78 -11.10 -17.01
CA VAL A 154 -20.70 -9.65 -16.77
C VAL A 154 -19.61 -9.04 -17.66
N PRO A 155 -19.91 -8.00 -18.46
CA PRO A 155 -18.90 -7.29 -19.22
C PRO A 155 -17.82 -6.68 -18.30
N GLY A 156 -16.56 -7.03 -18.56
CA GLY A 156 -15.39 -6.60 -17.77
C GLY A 156 -14.92 -7.62 -16.73
N ALA A 157 -15.67 -8.69 -16.47
CA ALA A 157 -15.19 -9.82 -15.67
C ALA A 157 -14.28 -10.74 -16.51
N GLY A 158 -13.38 -11.46 -15.85
CA GLY A 158 -12.44 -12.39 -16.51
C GLY A 158 -11.01 -12.27 -16.00
N ASP A 159 -10.08 -12.84 -16.76
CA ASP A 159 -8.65 -12.77 -16.46
C ASP A 159 -8.18 -11.30 -16.45
N PRO A 160 -7.59 -10.79 -15.36
CA PRO A 160 -7.11 -9.41 -15.27
C PRO A 160 -5.94 -9.09 -16.21
N GLY A 161 -5.37 -10.08 -16.91
CA GLY A 161 -4.20 -9.85 -17.78
C GLY A 161 -3.06 -9.23 -17.00
N LEU A 162 -2.77 -9.78 -15.82
CA LEU A 162 -1.95 -9.13 -14.80
C LEU A 162 -0.60 -8.66 -15.37
N THR A 163 0.05 -9.44 -16.23
CA THR A 163 1.34 -9.10 -16.85
C THR A 163 1.24 -8.68 -18.32
N THR A 164 0.06 -8.20 -18.75
CA THR A 164 -0.19 -7.69 -20.10
C THR A 164 -0.15 -6.16 -20.11
N GLU A 165 0.55 -5.62 -21.11
CA GLU A 165 0.68 -4.18 -21.36
C GLU A 165 -0.62 -3.54 -21.88
N GLY A 166 -0.74 -2.23 -21.75
CA GLY A 166 -1.88 -1.48 -22.32
C GLY A 166 -3.23 -1.73 -21.65
N ILE A 167 -3.27 -2.49 -20.54
CA ILE A 167 -4.48 -2.70 -19.73
C ILE A 167 -4.61 -1.60 -18.68
N GLY A 168 -5.79 -0.97 -18.64
CA GLY A 168 -6.19 -0.09 -17.55
C GLY A 168 -6.52 -0.89 -16.29
N ARG A 169 -6.05 -0.42 -15.13
CA ARG A 169 -6.08 -1.19 -13.88
C ARG A 169 -6.98 -0.57 -12.79
N ALA A 170 -7.73 0.45 -13.16
CA ALA A 170 -8.67 1.14 -12.28
C ALA A 170 -10.09 0.62 -12.53
N ASP A 171 -10.60 -0.27 -11.67
CA ASP A 171 -11.93 -0.84 -11.87
C ASP A 171 -13.02 -0.07 -11.12
N VAL A 172 -14.19 0.03 -11.75
CA VAL A 172 -15.44 0.45 -11.13
C VAL A 172 -16.52 -0.61 -11.40
N TRP A 173 -16.97 -1.24 -10.32
CA TRP A 173 -18.03 -2.23 -10.31
C TRP A 173 -19.38 -1.53 -10.20
N VAL A 174 -20.30 -1.83 -11.13
CA VAL A 174 -21.60 -1.17 -11.21
C VAL A 174 -22.71 -2.14 -10.89
N PHE A 175 -23.49 -1.88 -9.85
CA PHE A 175 -24.63 -2.72 -9.45
C PHE A 175 -25.97 -2.01 -9.68
N ASN A 176 -27.01 -2.80 -9.95
CA ASN A 176 -28.39 -2.36 -9.81
C ASN A 176 -28.84 -2.57 -8.35
N PRO A 177 -28.94 -1.52 -7.51
CA PRO A 177 -29.33 -1.69 -6.12
C PRO A 177 -30.78 -2.19 -5.95
N ALA A 178 -31.63 -2.07 -6.98
CA ALA A 178 -32.98 -2.62 -6.95
C ALA A 178 -33.03 -4.11 -7.33
N SER A 179 -31.94 -4.68 -7.85
CA SER A 179 -31.87 -6.08 -8.27
C SER A 179 -30.44 -6.61 -8.22
N LEU A 180 -30.03 -7.11 -7.06
CA LEU A 180 -28.68 -7.64 -6.83
C LEU A 180 -28.52 -9.11 -7.27
N GLY A 181 -29.63 -9.80 -7.55
CA GLY A 181 -29.63 -11.22 -7.90
C GLY A 181 -29.28 -12.16 -6.74
N SER A 182 -29.36 -13.47 -7.02
CA SER A 182 -29.16 -14.57 -6.06
C SER A 182 -27.75 -15.16 -6.07
N ALA A 183 -26.86 -14.70 -6.96
CA ALA A 183 -25.47 -15.15 -7.06
C ALA A 183 -24.66 -14.87 -5.77
N LEU A 184 -23.53 -15.54 -5.56
CA LEU A 184 -22.76 -15.47 -4.31
C LEU A 184 -22.48 -14.02 -3.85
N GLY A 185 -21.90 -13.19 -4.72
CA GLY A 185 -21.55 -11.78 -4.47
C GLY A 185 -22.52 -10.75 -5.05
N GLY A 186 -23.71 -11.18 -5.48
CA GLY A 186 -24.57 -10.39 -6.36
C GLY A 186 -24.09 -10.41 -7.81
N VAL A 187 -24.84 -9.79 -8.72
CA VAL A 187 -24.50 -9.70 -10.15
C VAL A 187 -24.34 -8.24 -10.55
N PRO A 188 -23.11 -7.75 -10.81
CA PRO A 188 -22.91 -6.41 -11.37
C PRO A 188 -23.48 -6.31 -12.80
N LEU A 189 -23.91 -5.10 -13.17
CA LEU A 189 -24.30 -4.74 -14.53
C LEU A 189 -23.09 -4.70 -15.47
N ARG A 190 -21.95 -4.22 -14.95
CA ARG A 190 -20.69 -4.03 -15.69
C ARG A 190 -19.54 -3.80 -14.70
N ILE A 191 -18.34 -4.20 -15.10
CA ILE A 191 -17.08 -3.76 -14.51
C ILE A 191 -16.40 -2.86 -15.55
N MET A 192 -16.10 -1.62 -15.18
CA MET A 192 -15.47 -0.63 -16.05
C MET A 192 -14.01 -0.46 -15.66
N SER A 193 -13.08 -0.68 -16.58
CA SER A 193 -11.64 -0.51 -16.33
C SER A 193 -11.12 0.77 -17.00
N PHE A 194 -10.49 1.64 -16.22
CA PHE A 194 -9.92 2.91 -16.67
C PHE A 194 -8.39 2.81 -16.77
N PHE A 195 -7.83 3.57 -17.70
CA PHE A 195 -6.39 3.56 -17.99
C PHE A 195 -5.58 4.34 -16.95
N ALA A 196 -5.51 3.78 -15.74
CA ALA A 196 -4.71 4.21 -14.59
C ALA A 196 -4.37 2.96 -13.74
N ASP A 197 -3.66 3.15 -12.62
CA ASP A 197 -3.46 2.08 -11.63
C ASP A 197 -4.74 1.83 -10.81
N THR A 198 -4.71 1.75 -9.48
CA THR A 198 -5.92 1.53 -8.67
C THR A 198 -6.73 2.83 -8.51
N PRO A 199 -8.07 2.82 -8.55
CA PRO A 199 -8.87 4.00 -8.28
C PRO A 199 -9.02 4.20 -6.77
N ARG A 200 -9.41 5.40 -6.34
CA ARG A 200 -9.71 5.68 -4.93
C ARG A 200 -11.08 6.28 -4.74
N ALA A 201 -11.32 7.47 -5.28
CA ALA A 201 -12.48 8.27 -4.92
C ALA A 201 -13.47 8.38 -6.09
N LEU A 202 -14.74 8.51 -5.72
CA LEU A 202 -15.84 8.78 -6.63
C LEU A 202 -16.52 10.10 -6.27
N ALA A 203 -17.01 10.80 -7.28
CA ALA A 203 -17.84 12.00 -7.13
C ALA A 203 -18.98 11.97 -8.15
N VAL A 204 -20.06 12.71 -7.89
CA VAL A 204 -21.26 12.70 -8.74
C VAL A 204 -21.61 14.13 -9.14
N SER A 205 -21.90 14.36 -10.43
CA SER A 205 -22.38 15.65 -10.91
C SER A 205 -23.73 16.04 -10.27
N PRO A 206 -24.09 17.34 -10.20
CA PRO A 206 -25.35 17.76 -9.57
C PRO A 206 -26.60 17.12 -10.20
N ASP A 207 -26.57 16.88 -11.51
CA ASP A 207 -27.66 16.20 -12.25
C ASP A 207 -27.64 14.67 -12.13
N ARG A 208 -26.65 14.11 -11.43
CA ARG A 208 -26.40 12.68 -11.22
C ARG A 208 -26.19 11.85 -12.49
N ASN A 209 -25.98 12.48 -13.65
CA ASN A 209 -25.74 11.77 -14.91
C ASN A 209 -24.26 11.48 -15.17
N THR A 210 -23.35 12.07 -14.39
CA THR A 210 -21.91 11.87 -14.52
C THR A 210 -21.32 11.41 -13.19
N VAL A 211 -20.54 10.33 -13.25
CA VAL A 211 -19.67 9.88 -12.14
C VAL A 211 -18.23 10.25 -12.50
N TYR A 212 -17.52 10.87 -11.56
CA TYR A 212 -16.09 11.09 -11.66
C TYR A 212 -15.34 9.99 -10.91
N VAL A 213 -14.26 9.48 -11.50
CA VAL A 213 -13.41 8.41 -10.94
C VAL A 213 -12.00 8.93 -10.84
N ALA A 214 -11.40 8.94 -9.65
CA ALA A 214 -10.00 9.34 -9.46
C ALA A 214 -9.09 8.11 -9.32
N ALA A 215 -7.98 8.08 -10.07
CA ALA A 215 -6.84 7.22 -9.81
C ALA A 215 -6.24 7.53 -8.42
N PHE A 216 -5.73 6.54 -7.71
CA PHE A 216 -5.12 6.76 -6.39
C PHE A 216 -3.68 7.26 -6.52
N LYS A 217 -2.78 6.39 -6.99
CA LYS A 217 -1.36 6.65 -7.18
C LYS A 217 -1.11 6.79 -8.68
N SER A 218 -1.41 7.98 -9.22
CA SER A 218 -1.36 8.22 -10.67
C SER A 218 0.07 8.38 -11.20
N GLY A 219 0.98 8.80 -10.31
CA GLY A 219 2.33 9.18 -10.68
C GLY A 219 2.41 10.63 -11.14
N ASN A 220 3.55 11.05 -11.68
CA ASN A 220 3.78 12.45 -12.07
C ASN A 220 4.66 12.56 -13.32
N GLN A 221 4.46 11.62 -14.24
CA GLN A 221 5.24 11.48 -15.48
C GLN A 221 6.75 11.30 -15.30
N THR A 222 7.19 10.63 -14.22
CA THR A 222 8.59 10.30 -14.02
C THR A 222 8.88 8.82 -14.23
N SER A 223 10.13 8.50 -14.57
CA SER A 223 10.66 7.13 -14.64
C SER A 223 12.15 7.13 -14.28
N SER A 224 12.70 5.93 -14.11
CA SER A 224 14.14 5.72 -13.93
C SER A 224 14.78 5.23 -15.23
N ILE A 225 16.00 5.70 -15.49
CA ILE A 225 16.91 5.10 -16.46
C ILE A 225 17.82 4.13 -15.73
N ASN A 226 17.86 2.88 -16.21
CA ASN A 226 18.74 1.84 -15.67
C ASN A 226 20.21 2.29 -15.75
N GLU A 227 21.00 1.96 -14.73
CA GLU A 227 22.40 2.36 -14.60
C GLU A 227 23.26 1.88 -15.77
N GLU A 228 22.93 0.76 -16.38
CA GLU A 228 23.65 0.20 -17.53
C GLU A 228 23.38 0.94 -18.84
N LEU A 229 22.40 1.86 -18.86
CA LEU A 229 22.12 2.77 -19.98
C LEU A 229 22.72 4.17 -19.78
N VAL A 230 23.29 4.46 -18.61
CA VAL A 230 23.97 5.74 -18.35
C VAL A 230 25.44 5.59 -18.75
N CYS A 231 25.97 6.54 -19.54
CA CYS A 231 27.37 6.50 -19.96
C CYS A 231 28.31 6.51 -18.74
N ASP A 232 29.44 5.83 -18.86
CA ASP A 232 30.38 5.73 -17.75
C ASP A 232 31.01 7.10 -17.40
N GLY A 233 31.24 7.30 -16.10
CA GLY A 233 31.75 8.56 -15.57
C GLY A 233 30.69 9.65 -15.41
N PHE A 234 31.16 10.90 -15.27
CA PHE A 234 30.33 12.07 -14.97
C PHE A 234 30.41 13.14 -16.08
N LYS A 235 30.85 12.73 -17.28
CA LYS A 235 30.86 13.59 -18.46
C LYS A 235 29.44 13.76 -19.01
N VAL A 236 28.68 14.69 -18.43
CA VAL A 236 27.24 14.85 -18.69
C VAL A 236 26.87 15.16 -20.14
N ASN A 237 27.76 15.76 -20.93
CA ASN A 237 27.49 16.16 -22.32
C ASN A 237 28.30 15.37 -23.36
N VAL A 238 28.80 14.19 -22.99
CA VAL A 238 29.57 13.32 -23.90
C VAL A 238 28.74 12.07 -24.18
N PRO A 239 28.06 11.99 -25.34
CA PRO A 239 27.24 10.83 -25.68
C PRO A 239 28.06 9.55 -25.78
N CYS A 240 27.39 8.42 -25.58
CA CYS A 240 27.95 7.09 -25.79
C CYS A 240 26.96 6.19 -26.53
N ILE A 241 27.44 5.07 -27.07
CA ILE A 241 26.61 4.07 -27.73
C ILE A 241 26.50 2.85 -26.80
N ILE A 242 25.28 2.50 -26.41
CA ILE A 242 24.98 1.33 -25.59
C ILE A 242 23.89 0.53 -26.29
N LYS A 243 24.16 -0.75 -26.60
CA LYS A 243 23.22 -1.65 -27.31
C LYS A 243 22.56 -0.97 -28.53
N SER A 244 23.39 -0.31 -29.35
CA SER A 244 22.99 0.43 -30.56
C SER A 244 22.10 1.68 -30.33
N LYS A 245 21.92 2.10 -29.08
CA LYS A 245 21.22 3.35 -28.72
C LYS A 245 22.25 4.42 -28.34
N ILE A 246 22.03 5.65 -28.82
CA ILE A 246 22.85 6.81 -28.43
C ILE A 246 22.26 7.36 -27.13
N MET A 247 23.07 7.33 -26.06
CA MET A 247 22.72 7.87 -24.75
C MET A 247 23.38 9.25 -24.58
N PRO A 248 22.70 10.23 -23.96
CA PRO A 248 23.10 11.64 -24.07
C PRO A 248 24.34 12.01 -23.23
N GLY A 249 24.71 11.19 -22.24
CA GLY A 249 25.95 11.36 -21.51
C GLY A 249 25.98 10.66 -20.16
N GLY A 250 26.98 11.01 -19.36
CA GLY A 250 27.25 10.38 -18.07
C GLY A 250 26.32 10.80 -16.94
N ARG A 251 26.63 10.35 -15.72
CA ARG A 251 25.88 10.64 -14.49
C ARG A 251 25.94 12.13 -14.14
N LEU A 252 24.90 12.61 -13.46
CA LEU A 252 24.73 14.02 -13.09
C LEU A 252 25.65 14.51 -11.95
N GLY A 253 26.32 13.59 -11.24
CA GLY A 253 27.18 13.92 -10.11
C GLY A 253 26.44 14.09 -8.77
N PRO A 254 27.18 14.43 -7.70
CA PRO A 254 28.63 14.67 -7.68
C PRO A 254 29.48 13.40 -7.88
N GLU A 255 30.76 13.57 -8.23
CA GLU A 255 31.68 12.43 -8.43
C GLU A 255 32.11 11.76 -7.12
N THR A 256 32.07 12.54 -6.03
CA THR A 256 32.43 12.10 -4.67
C THR A 256 31.39 12.59 -3.67
N ASN A 257 31.39 12.04 -2.45
CA ASN A 257 30.78 12.72 -1.30
C ASN A 257 31.69 13.85 -0.76
N ALA A 258 31.24 14.51 0.30
CA ALA A 258 31.97 15.57 1.00
C ALA A 258 33.35 15.12 1.56
N GLU A 259 33.57 13.83 1.79
CA GLU A 259 34.85 13.27 2.24
C GLU A 259 35.81 12.92 1.07
N GLY A 260 35.41 13.19 -0.17
CA GLY A 260 36.19 12.84 -1.36
C GLY A 260 36.13 11.34 -1.71
N LYS A 261 35.20 10.57 -1.16
CA LYS A 261 35.00 9.16 -1.51
C LYS A 261 34.23 9.06 -2.83
N PRO A 262 34.68 8.24 -3.80
CA PRO A 262 34.01 8.13 -5.09
C PRO A 262 32.60 7.57 -4.99
N ALA A 263 31.65 8.19 -5.69
CA ALA A 263 30.27 7.72 -5.74
C ALA A 263 30.13 6.45 -6.61
N PRO A 264 29.22 5.52 -6.23
CA PRO A 264 28.92 4.34 -7.05
C PRO A 264 28.31 4.71 -8.41
N LYS A 265 28.35 3.78 -9.36
CA LYS A 265 27.55 3.90 -10.59
C LYS A 265 26.08 3.75 -10.23
N THR A 266 25.23 4.63 -10.75
CA THR A 266 23.79 4.65 -10.50
C THR A 266 23.04 4.99 -11.79
N GLY A 267 21.75 4.65 -11.81
CA GLY A 267 20.79 5.21 -12.76
C GLY A 267 20.49 6.68 -12.47
N LEU A 268 19.49 7.22 -13.15
CA LEU A 268 18.98 8.58 -12.91
C LEU A 268 17.47 8.67 -13.19
N LEU A 269 16.83 9.70 -12.62
CA LEU A 269 15.43 10.00 -12.85
C LEU A 269 15.25 10.87 -14.09
N VAL A 270 14.17 10.62 -14.83
CA VAL A 270 13.70 11.43 -15.96
C VAL A 270 12.23 11.77 -15.79
N LYS A 271 11.83 12.93 -16.29
CA LYS A 271 10.43 13.39 -16.38
C LYS A 271 10.06 13.67 -17.83
N TYR A 272 8.85 13.33 -18.23
CA TYR A 272 8.38 13.62 -19.57
C TYR A 272 8.10 15.13 -19.74
N ASN A 273 8.82 15.77 -20.66
CA ASN A 273 8.54 17.13 -21.10
C ASN A 273 7.50 17.09 -22.23
N ARG A 274 6.27 17.54 -21.91
CA ARG A 274 5.13 17.52 -22.81
C ARG A 274 5.29 18.46 -24.01
N ASP A 275 5.83 19.65 -23.79
CA ASP A 275 6.02 20.66 -24.84
C ASP A 275 7.04 20.20 -25.88
N LYS A 276 8.14 19.60 -25.42
CA LYS A 276 9.21 19.07 -26.27
C LYS A 276 9.00 17.61 -26.69
N LYS A 277 7.95 16.95 -26.19
CA LYS A 277 7.62 15.53 -26.42
C LYS A 277 8.81 14.59 -26.19
N ARG A 278 9.52 14.78 -25.08
CA ARG A 278 10.72 13.98 -24.76
C ARG A 278 10.94 13.78 -23.27
N TRP A 279 11.55 12.66 -22.91
CA TRP A 279 12.04 12.40 -21.56
C TRP A 279 13.28 13.23 -21.27
N GLU A 280 13.26 13.98 -20.17
CA GLU A 280 14.35 14.86 -19.75
C GLU A 280 14.81 14.54 -18.33
N ASP A 281 16.12 14.63 -18.08
CA ASP A 281 16.65 14.69 -16.73
C ASP A 281 16.72 16.14 -16.21
N GLU A 282 17.30 16.36 -15.03
CA GLU A 282 17.46 17.70 -14.42
C GLU A 282 18.21 18.72 -15.31
N LEU A 283 19.02 18.26 -16.28
CA LEU A 283 19.76 19.14 -17.19
C LEU A 283 19.01 19.39 -18.51
N GLY A 284 17.82 18.79 -18.70
CA GLY A 284 17.07 18.90 -19.95
C GLY A 284 17.63 18.01 -21.07
N ARG A 285 18.48 17.02 -20.77
CA ARG A 285 19.05 16.10 -21.78
C ARG A 285 17.97 15.16 -22.28
N ASN A 286 17.99 14.82 -23.57
CA ASN A 286 16.99 13.94 -24.17
C ASN A 286 17.31 12.46 -23.91
N TRP A 287 16.45 11.80 -23.16
CA TRP A 287 16.54 10.38 -22.79
C TRP A 287 15.50 9.49 -23.48
N ASN A 288 14.86 9.92 -24.57
CA ASN A 288 13.88 9.11 -25.31
C ASN A 288 14.40 7.71 -25.67
N ASN A 289 15.68 7.59 -26.01
CA ASN A 289 16.27 6.29 -26.33
C ASN A 289 16.30 5.34 -25.11
N GLY A 290 16.29 5.87 -23.88
CA GLY A 290 16.30 5.09 -22.66
C GLY A 290 14.90 4.73 -22.10
N VAL A 291 13.81 5.13 -22.76
CA VAL A 291 12.44 4.87 -22.30
C VAL A 291 11.61 4.32 -23.44
N ASP A 292 11.16 3.08 -23.30
CA ASP A 292 10.43 2.34 -24.34
C ASP A 292 8.90 2.37 -24.09
N PHE A 293 8.38 3.46 -23.55
CA PHE A 293 6.94 3.66 -23.32
C PHE A 293 6.53 5.14 -23.21
N THR A 294 5.22 5.38 -23.25
CA THR A 294 4.56 6.67 -23.00
C THR A 294 3.82 6.61 -21.66
N LEU A 295 3.79 7.72 -20.91
CA LEU A 295 3.06 7.83 -19.65
C LEU A 295 2.02 8.96 -19.75
N PRO A 296 0.76 8.65 -20.12
CA PRO A 296 -0.26 9.66 -20.41
C PRO A 296 -0.77 10.37 -19.15
N ASP A 297 -0.59 9.78 -17.96
CA ASP A 297 -0.90 10.43 -16.66
C ASP A 297 -2.37 10.85 -16.57
N LYS A 298 -3.28 9.90 -16.88
CA LYS A 298 -4.73 10.09 -16.82
C LYS A 298 -5.19 9.87 -15.38
N ASP A 299 -5.65 10.93 -14.73
CA ASP A 299 -5.81 10.91 -13.28
C ASP A 299 -7.28 10.88 -12.85
N VAL A 300 -8.16 11.59 -13.56
CA VAL A 300 -9.60 11.62 -13.27
C VAL A 300 -10.41 11.33 -14.53
N PHE A 301 -11.43 10.49 -14.42
CA PHE A 301 -12.28 10.08 -15.54
C PHE A 301 -13.72 10.53 -15.28
N ALA A 302 -14.36 11.18 -16.23
CA ALA A 302 -15.80 11.40 -16.22
C ALA A 302 -16.51 10.26 -16.95
N VAL A 303 -17.59 9.75 -16.36
CA VAL A 303 -18.32 8.57 -16.81
C VAL A 303 -19.79 8.92 -16.97
N ASP A 304 -20.41 8.52 -18.09
CA ASP A 304 -21.86 8.58 -18.23
C ASP A 304 -22.52 7.51 -17.33
N ALA A 305 -23.20 7.94 -16.27
CA ALA A 305 -23.79 7.05 -15.28
C ALA A 305 -24.93 6.18 -15.86
N ASN A 306 -25.55 6.61 -16.97
CA ASN A 306 -26.68 5.94 -17.62
C ASN A 306 -26.21 4.98 -18.73
N LYS A 307 -25.17 5.36 -19.48
CA LYS A 307 -24.59 4.53 -20.57
C LYS A 307 -23.47 3.60 -20.10
N LEU A 308 -22.87 3.85 -18.94
CA LEU A 308 -21.71 3.13 -18.41
C LEU A 308 -20.52 3.17 -19.38
N THR A 309 -20.19 4.38 -19.84
CA THR A 309 -19.09 4.65 -20.77
C THR A 309 -18.27 5.84 -20.30
N GLU A 310 -16.95 5.76 -20.45
CA GLU A 310 -16.06 6.92 -20.28
C GLU A 310 -16.46 8.04 -21.24
N LYS A 311 -16.52 9.28 -20.73
CA LYS A 311 -16.74 10.51 -21.51
C LYS A 311 -15.41 11.20 -21.82
N VAL A 312 -14.58 11.37 -20.81
CA VAL A 312 -13.32 12.12 -20.89
C VAL A 312 -12.40 11.74 -19.73
N ALA A 313 -11.10 11.75 -19.98
CA ALA A 313 -10.05 11.66 -18.97
C ALA A 313 -9.36 13.02 -18.81
N PHE A 314 -9.10 13.41 -17.57
CA PHE A 314 -8.40 14.62 -17.16
C PHE A 314 -7.01 14.22 -16.65
N PRO A 315 -5.95 14.48 -17.44
CA PRO A 315 -4.60 14.16 -17.02
C PRO A 315 -4.00 15.27 -16.14
N HIS A 316 -2.94 14.94 -15.41
CA HIS A 316 -2.09 15.90 -14.66
C HIS A 316 -2.80 16.64 -13.53
N VAL A 317 -3.73 15.96 -12.86
CA VAL A 317 -4.45 16.43 -11.67
C VAL A 317 -3.55 16.39 -10.44
N GLY A 318 -2.70 15.36 -10.29
CA GLY A 318 -1.74 15.23 -9.18
C GLY A 318 -1.10 13.85 -9.08
N THR A 319 -0.19 13.67 -8.12
CA THR A 319 0.56 12.41 -7.96
C THR A 319 -0.21 11.35 -7.19
N VAL A 320 -0.69 11.72 -6.00
CA VAL A 320 -1.51 10.87 -5.14
C VAL A 320 -2.81 11.61 -4.89
N LEU A 321 -3.94 11.10 -5.40
CA LEU A 321 -5.25 11.73 -5.25
C LEU A 321 -6.02 11.03 -4.13
N PHE A 322 -6.52 11.81 -3.18
CA PHE A 322 -7.18 11.28 -1.98
C PHE A 322 -8.70 11.23 -2.12
N ASN A 323 -9.34 12.35 -2.48
CA ASN A 323 -10.79 12.43 -2.57
C ASN A 323 -11.27 13.50 -3.56
N MET A 324 -12.56 13.49 -3.88
CA MET A 324 -13.23 14.45 -4.74
C MET A 324 -14.51 14.99 -4.12
N ALA A 325 -14.77 16.27 -4.37
CA ALA A 325 -16.04 16.92 -4.08
C ALA A 325 -16.52 17.72 -5.31
N VAL A 326 -17.82 17.75 -5.55
CA VAL A 326 -18.41 18.51 -6.66
C VAL A 326 -19.17 19.70 -6.09
N ASN A 327 -18.92 20.89 -6.63
CA ASN A 327 -19.69 22.08 -6.30
C ASN A 327 -21.15 21.86 -6.73
N PRO A 328 -22.13 21.88 -5.81
CA PRO A 328 -23.51 21.57 -6.12
C PRO A 328 -24.19 22.61 -7.02
N VAL A 329 -23.61 23.81 -7.15
CA VAL A 329 -24.15 24.92 -7.94
C VAL A 329 -23.42 25.04 -9.28
N SER A 330 -22.09 25.12 -9.27
CA SER A 330 -21.31 25.34 -10.50
C SER A 330 -20.95 24.05 -11.25
N GLY A 331 -20.98 22.89 -10.58
CA GLY A 331 -20.50 21.62 -11.14
C GLY A 331 -18.98 21.49 -11.21
N ALA A 332 -18.21 22.47 -10.71
CA ALA A 332 -16.76 22.35 -10.60
C ALA A 332 -16.37 21.17 -9.71
N VAL A 333 -15.36 20.40 -10.10
CA VAL A 333 -14.85 19.26 -9.32
C VAL A 333 -13.57 19.68 -8.62
N TYR A 334 -13.52 19.50 -7.30
CA TYR A 334 -12.32 19.68 -6.49
C TYR A 334 -11.71 18.32 -6.21
N VAL A 335 -10.41 18.16 -6.43
CA VAL A 335 -9.67 16.91 -6.21
C VAL A 335 -8.54 17.16 -5.23
N SER A 336 -8.62 16.57 -4.03
CA SER A 336 -7.55 16.70 -3.05
C SER A 336 -6.42 15.74 -3.39
N ASN A 337 -5.18 16.23 -3.37
CA ASN A 337 -4.03 15.45 -3.78
C ASN A 337 -2.71 15.95 -3.16
N THR A 338 -1.64 15.19 -3.39
CA THR A 338 -0.27 15.68 -3.30
C THR A 338 0.43 15.61 -4.64
N GLU A 339 1.40 16.50 -4.85
CA GLU A 339 2.33 16.44 -5.98
C GLU A 339 3.76 16.18 -5.50
N ALA A 340 4.34 15.06 -5.92
CA ALA A 340 5.71 14.68 -5.57
C ALA A 340 6.76 15.51 -6.33
N ASN A 341 7.82 15.87 -5.63
CA ASN A 341 8.99 16.59 -6.14
C ASN A 341 10.21 15.66 -6.29
N ASN A 342 9.98 14.44 -6.78
CA ASN A 342 11.01 13.40 -6.87
C ASN A 342 12.10 13.65 -7.91
N MET A 343 11.96 14.67 -8.76
CA MET A 343 13.04 15.11 -9.66
C MET A 343 14.13 15.94 -8.95
N VAL A 344 13.89 16.39 -7.72
CA VAL A 344 14.90 17.12 -6.94
C VAL A 344 15.70 16.15 -6.09
N ARG A 345 17.02 16.21 -6.28
CA ARG A 345 18.03 15.55 -5.46
C ARG A 345 18.69 16.60 -4.57
N PHE A 346 19.10 16.33 -3.35
CA PHE A 346 19.27 15.07 -2.62
C PHE A 346 18.49 15.11 -1.30
N GLU A 347 18.59 14.11 -0.42
CA GLU A 347 18.27 14.34 1.01
C GLU A 347 19.44 15.05 1.72
N GLY A 348 19.27 15.42 2.98
CA GLY A 348 20.32 16.03 3.79
C GLY A 348 20.41 17.56 3.68
N PRO A 349 21.47 18.17 4.27
CA PRO A 349 21.58 19.62 4.38
C PRO A 349 21.94 20.33 3.06
N GLY A 350 22.46 19.59 2.07
CA GLY A 350 22.78 20.12 0.75
C GLY A 350 24.00 21.05 0.73
N HIS A 351 24.90 20.98 1.71
CA HIS A 351 26.06 21.86 1.80
C HIS A 351 27.07 21.61 0.67
N TYR A 352 27.31 20.34 0.34
CA TYR A 352 28.30 19.95 -0.66
C TYR A 352 27.85 20.23 -2.10
N THR A 353 26.56 20.10 -2.39
CA THR A 353 26.03 20.25 -3.77
C THR A 353 25.22 21.53 -3.99
N GLY A 354 24.85 22.23 -2.92
CA GLY A 354 23.92 23.36 -2.98
C GLY A 354 22.48 22.96 -3.31
N LYS A 355 22.13 21.67 -3.25
CA LYS A 355 20.80 21.14 -3.58
C LYS A 355 20.29 20.21 -2.48
N THR A 356 19.01 20.31 -2.16
CA THR A 356 18.30 19.39 -1.26
C THR A 356 16.79 19.40 -1.52
N LEU A 357 16.16 18.27 -1.22
CA LEU A 357 14.71 18.04 -1.19
C LEU A 357 14.11 18.40 0.17
N GLN A 358 14.95 18.68 1.18
CA GLN A 358 14.56 18.84 2.58
C GLN A 358 13.31 19.75 2.74
N GLY A 359 12.25 19.20 3.33
CA GLY A 359 11.00 19.91 3.61
C GLY A 359 10.10 20.20 2.40
N LYS A 360 10.50 19.82 1.17
CA LYS A 360 9.73 20.02 -0.08
C LYS A 360 9.51 18.71 -0.85
N LEU A 361 9.05 17.68 -0.15
CA LEU A 361 8.83 16.35 -0.74
C LEU A 361 7.60 16.30 -1.63
N ALA A 362 6.45 16.67 -1.07
CA ALA A 362 5.15 16.53 -1.70
C ALA A 362 4.26 17.72 -1.36
N LEU A 363 3.83 18.47 -2.37
CA LEU A 363 3.02 19.68 -2.19
C LEU A 363 1.57 19.29 -1.95
N SER A 364 0.98 19.73 -0.84
CA SER A 364 -0.45 19.48 -0.56
C SER A 364 -1.33 20.39 -1.42
N ARG A 365 -2.30 19.81 -2.13
CA ARG A 365 -3.07 20.51 -3.18
C ARG A 365 -4.56 20.24 -3.12
N VAL A 366 -5.30 21.18 -3.69
CA VAL A 366 -6.62 20.95 -4.28
C VAL A 366 -6.53 21.30 -5.76
N THR A 367 -6.83 20.36 -6.64
CA THR A 367 -6.89 20.60 -8.08
C THR A 367 -8.34 20.80 -8.50
N VAL A 368 -8.60 21.89 -9.23
CA VAL A 368 -9.93 22.25 -9.74
C VAL A 368 -10.07 21.72 -11.16
N ILE A 369 -11.16 21.01 -11.45
CA ILE A 369 -11.59 20.65 -12.80
C ILE A 369 -12.89 21.39 -13.12
N ALA A 370 -12.83 22.33 -14.04
CA ALA A 370 -13.97 23.14 -14.47
C ALA A 370 -13.86 23.48 -15.95
N ASN A 371 -14.96 23.37 -16.70
CA ASN A 371 -15.01 23.67 -18.14
C ASN A 371 -13.92 22.92 -18.95
N GLY A 372 -13.60 21.68 -18.55
CA GLY A 372 -12.56 20.86 -19.17
C GLY A 372 -11.12 21.24 -18.80
N GLN A 373 -10.90 22.28 -17.99
CA GLN A 373 -9.57 22.73 -17.55
C GLN A 373 -9.18 22.08 -16.24
N VAL A 374 -7.93 21.63 -16.14
CA VAL A 374 -7.31 21.10 -14.91
C VAL A 374 -6.41 22.18 -14.30
N SER A 375 -6.64 22.48 -13.04
CA SER A 375 -6.13 23.68 -12.39
C SER A 375 -5.62 23.39 -10.96
N PRO A 376 -4.36 22.94 -10.80
CA PRO A 376 -3.78 22.65 -9.49
C PRO A 376 -3.64 23.89 -8.61
N ARG A 377 -3.93 23.80 -7.31
CA ARG A 377 -3.76 24.87 -6.32
C ARG A 377 -2.93 24.38 -5.15
N HIS A 378 -1.77 25.01 -4.92
CA HIS A 378 -0.90 24.67 -3.79
C HIS A 378 -1.42 25.33 -2.51
N LEU A 379 -1.84 24.49 -1.55
CA LEU A 379 -2.47 24.97 -0.31
C LEU A 379 -1.51 25.73 0.60
N ASN A 380 -0.20 25.48 0.48
CA ASN A 380 0.84 26.02 1.37
C ASN A 380 1.81 26.96 0.64
N LYS A 381 1.31 27.73 -0.33
CA LYS A 381 2.13 28.67 -1.14
C LYS A 381 2.78 29.82 -0.35
N HIS A 382 2.55 29.91 0.96
CA HIS A 382 3.24 30.83 1.88
C HIS A 382 4.62 30.34 2.33
N ILE A 383 4.96 29.06 2.11
CA ILE A 383 6.24 28.47 2.50
C ILE A 383 7.33 28.93 1.53
N ASP A 384 8.40 29.53 2.06
CA ASP A 384 9.63 29.82 1.32
C ASP A 384 10.59 28.62 1.40
N TYR A 385 10.53 27.74 0.42
CA TYR A 385 11.42 26.57 0.35
C TYR A 385 12.88 26.91 -0.01
N SER A 386 13.22 28.19 -0.25
CA SER A 386 14.62 28.59 -0.37
C SER A 386 15.32 28.69 1.00
N LYS A 387 14.55 28.65 2.09
CA LYS A 387 15.03 28.66 3.47
C LYS A 387 14.81 27.29 4.08
N LEU A 388 15.86 26.70 4.62
CA LEU A 388 15.79 25.43 5.32
C LEU A 388 15.63 25.63 6.82
N ALA A 389 15.03 24.65 7.51
CA ALA A 389 14.90 24.69 8.95
C ALA A 389 16.28 24.83 9.61
N GLY A 390 16.42 25.76 10.55
CA GLY A 390 17.69 26.08 11.21
C GLY A 390 18.54 27.13 10.48
N GLN A 391 18.19 27.54 9.26
CA GLN A 391 18.86 28.66 8.58
C GLN A 391 18.26 30.01 8.98
N ALA A 392 19.08 31.07 8.88
CA ALA A 392 18.64 32.43 9.11
C ALA A 392 17.53 32.82 8.13
N GLY A 393 16.44 33.36 8.68
CA GLY A 393 15.26 33.77 7.90
C GLY A 393 14.24 32.66 7.62
N PHE A 394 14.43 31.44 8.12
CA PHE A 394 13.37 30.43 8.09
C PHE A 394 12.17 30.87 8.95
N ASP A 395 10.98 30.82 8.37
CA ASP A 395 9.75 31.19 9.06
C ASP A 395 9.13 29.98 9.78
N TYR A 396 9.38 29.87 11.08
CA TYR A 396 8.79 28.82 11.92
C TYR A 396 7.27 28.94 12.11
N SER A 397 6.68 30.11 11.85
CA SER A 397 5.23 30.28 11.89
C SER A 397 4.53 29.71 10.66
N ALA A 398 5.28 29.34 9.61
CA ALA A 398 4.70 28.78 8.38
C ALA A 398 3.81 27.56 8.67
N LYS A 399 4.20 26.68 9.60
CA LYS A 399 3.41 25.51 10.00
C LYS A 399 2.04 25.85 10.59
N ASP A 400 1.86 27.04 11.14
CA ASP A 400 0.59 27.49 11.72
C ASP A 400 -0.46 27.78 10.64
N HIS A 401 0.00 27.96 9.40
CA HIS A 401 -0.84 28.22 8.24
C HIS A 401 -0.92 27.02 7.28
N SER A 402 -0.17 25.95 7.53
CA SER A 402 -0.08 24.80 6.64
C SER A 402 -1.20 23.79 6.82
N LEU A 403 -1.56 23.14 5.72
CA LEU A 403 -2.44 21.99 5.62
C LEU A 403 -1.67 20.82 5.00
N ALA A 404 -1.74 19.64 5.61
CA ALA A 404 -1.04 18.44 5.15
C ALA A 404 -1.99 17.26 4.93
N THR A 405 -1.75 16.48 3.88
CA THR A 405 -2.49 15.26 3.52
C THR A 405 -4.01 15.50 3.47
N PRO A 406 -4.51 16.26 2.48
CA PRO A 406 -5.92 16.62 2.38
C PRO A 406 -6.77 15.40 1.96
N LEU A 407 -7.45 14.75 2.92
CA LEU A 407 -7.99 13.40 2.76
C LEU A 407 -9.49 13.35 2.42
N ASP A 408 -10.25 14.39 2.75
CA ASP A 408 -11.67 14.50 2.38
C ASP A 408 -12.07 15.97 2.19
N MET A 409 -13.17 16.20 1.47
CA MET A 409 -13.70 17.53 1.18
C MET A 409 -15.23 17.55 1.12
N THR A 410 -15.82 18.68 1.50
CA THR A 410 -17.26 18.94 1.29
C THR A 410 -17.51 20.40 0.95
N VAL A 411 -18.58 20.67 0.18
CA VAL A 411 -18.92 22.01 -0.31
C VAL A 411 -20.28 22.41 0.28
N SER A 412 -20.41 23.67 0.71
CA SER A 412 -21.70 24.21 1.17
C SER A 412 -22.77 24.13 0.09
N ARG A 413 -24.05 24.03 0.49
CA ARG A 413 -25.18 23.89 -0.45
C ARG A 413 -25.28 25.06 -1.43
N ASP A 414 -24.86 26.26 -1.02
CA ASP A 414 -24.81 27.44 -1.88
C ASP A 414 -23.59 27.49 -2.81
N GLY A 415 -22.70 26.50 -2.73
CA GLY A 415 -21.51 26.38 -3.57
C GLY A 415 -20.39 27.37 -3.26
N ARG A 416 -20.47 28.12 -2.15
CA ARG A 416 -19.54 29.22 -1.85
C ARG A 416 -18.36 28.84 -0.96
N THR A 417 -18.48 27.79 -0.14
CA THR A 417 -17.46 27.39 0.82
C THR A 417 -17.01 25.95 0.59
N LEU A 418 -15.70 25.74 0.49
CA LEU A 418 -15.06 24.43 0.47
C LEU A 418 -14.41 24.15 1.83
N TYR A 419 -14.74 23.01 2.42
CA TYR A 419 -14.11 22.47 3.62
C TYR A 419 -13.17 21.33 3.24
N VAL A 420 -11.95 21.33 3.78
CA VAL A 420 -10.90 20.35 3.45
C VAL A 420 -10.36 19.70 4.72
N ALA A 421 -10.54 18.38 4.88
CA ALA A 421 -9.97 17.63 6.00
C ALA A 421 -8.47 17.41 5.78
N ALA A 422 -7.63 18.20 6.44
CA ALA A 422 -6.18 18.10 6.35
C ALA A 422 -5.66 17.16 7.45
N PHE A 423 -5.57 15.87 7.10
CA PHE A 423 -5.29 14.75 7.99
C PHE A 423 -3.99 14.95 8.77
N GLY A 424 -2.91 15.33 8.08
CA GLY A 424 -1.58 15.45 8.67
C GLY A 424 -1.36 16.69 9.52
N SER A 425 -2.22 17.71 9.39
CA SER A 425 -2.14 18.95 10.18
C SER A 425 -3.22 19.06 11.26
N SER A 426 -4.08 18.06 11.41
CA SER A 426 -5.20 18.05 12.38
C SER A 426 -6.12 19.27 12.27
N ARG A 427 -6.44 19.68 11.03
CA ARG A 427 -7.22 20.89 10.73
C ARG A 427 -8.25 20.65 9.64
N ILE A 428 -9.31 21.45 9.65
CA ILE A 428 -10.20 21.67 8.51
C ILE A 428 -9.81 23.00 7.85
N GLY A 429 -9.34 22.95 6.60
CA GLY A 429 -9.21 24.13 5.77
C GLY A 429 -10.58 24.65 5.36
N VAL A 430 -10.79 25.96 5.37
CA VAL A 430 -12.06 26.61 5.02
C VAL A 430 -11.78 27.70 4.00
N PHE A 431 -12.31 27.53 2.79
CA PHE A 431 -12.00 28.41 1.66
C PHE A 431 -13.25 28.88 0.95
N ALA A 432 -13.23 30.12 0.45
CA ALA A 432 -14.17 30.53 -0.57
C ALA A 432 -13.86 29.77 -1.87
N THR A 433 -14.87 29.15 -2.48
CA THR A 433 -14.70 28.40 -3.74
C THR A 433 -14.18 29.31 -4.86
N SER A 434 -14.63 30.56 -4.93
CA SER A 434 -14.14 31.56 -5.87
C SER A 434 -12.64 31.83 -5.73
N GLU A 435 -12.11 31.82 -4.51
CA GLU A 435 -10.68 32.07 -4.28
C GLU A 435 -9.82 30.86 -4.63
N ILE A 436 -10.31 29.64 -4.37
CA ILE A 436 -9.65 28.39 -4.79
C ILE A 436 -9.65 28.27 -6.31
N GLU A 437 -10.79 28.50 -6.95
CA GLU A 437 -10.91 28.44 -8.42
C GLU A 437 -10.00 29.45 -9.11
N ALA A 438 -9.90 30.67 -8.58
CA ALA A 438 -9.04 31.74 -9.11
C ALA A 438 -7.58 31.71 -8.60
N ASP A 439 -7.23 30.79 -7.69
CA ASP A 439 -5.93 30.74 -6.98
C ASP A 439 -5.55 32.04 -6.23
N THR A 440 -6.52 32.78 -5.71
CA THR A 440 -6.31 34.10 -5.08
C THR A 440 -6.22 34.07 -3.55
N PHE A 441 -6.57 32.94 -2.91
CA PHE A 441 -6.45 32.81 -1.46
C PHE A 441 -5.00 33.00 -0.98
N ASN A 442 -4.81 33.61 0.18
CA ASN A 442 -3.51 33.68 0.85
C ASN A 442 -3.54 32.78 2.10
N PRO A 443 -2.70 31.73 2.19
CA PRO A 443 -2.74 30.81 3.34
C PRO A 443 -2.57 31.49 4.69
N ARG A 444 -1.78 32.57 4.78
CA ARG A 444 -1.55 33.30 6.05
C ARG A 444 -2.84 33.93 6.57
N SER A 445 -3.64 34.54 5.70
CA SER A 445 -4.94 35.10 6.10
C SER A 445 -6.02 34.02 6.18
N ALA A 446 -6.05 33.08 5.24
CA ALA A 446 -7.05 32.00 5.18
C ALA A 446 -7.01 31.11 6.43
N SER A 447 -5.82 30.86 6.98
CA SER A 447 -5.65 30.03 8.18
C SER A 447 -6.36 30.56 9.43
N SER A 448 -6.70 31.86 9.49
CA SER A 448 -7.56 32.41 10.54
C SER A 448 -8.97 31.84 10.53
N HIS A 449 -9.35 31.14 9.45
CA HIS A 449 -10.63 30.46 9.29
C HIS A 449 -10.52 28.94 9.42
N TYR A 450 -9.31 28.40 9.53
CA TYR A 450 -9.12 26.97 9.70
C TYR A 450 -9.62 26.53 11.07
N ILE A 451 -10.15 25.31 11.12
CA ILE A 451 -10.71 24.73 12.33
C ILE A 451 -9.74 23.68 12.84
N THR A 452 -9.17 23.89 14.02
CA THR A 452 -8.35 22.86 14.66
C THR A 452 -9.25 21.76 15.19
N VAL A 453 -8.91 20.51 14.90
CA VAL A 453 -9.69 19.34 15.30
C VAL A 453 -8.93 18.57 16.38
N SER A 454 -9.51 18.46 17.56
CA SER A 454 -8.96 17.68 18.67
C SER A 454 -8.89 16.20 18.32
N GLY A 455 -7.96 15.47 18.92
CA GLY A 455 -7.75 14.06 18.61
C GLY A 455 -6.86 13.84 17.38
N GLY A 456 -7.05 14.65 16.32
CA GLY A 456 -6.19 14.67 15.13
C GLY A 456 -6.54 13.62 14.07
N GLY A 457 -5.90 13.72 12.90
CA GLY A 457 -6.20 12.88 11.74
C GLY A 457 -7.64 13.01 11.24
N PRO A 458 -8.17 14.22 10.97
CA PRO A 458 -9.49 14.38 10.37
C PRO A 458 -9.51 13.70 8.99
N SER A 459 -10.48 12.83 8.78
CA SER A 459 -10.48 11.85 7.69
C SER A 459 -11.80 11.73 6.94
N GLY A 460 -12.84 12.41 7.40
CA GLY A 460 -14.15 12.41 6.75
C GLY A 460 -15.02 13.56 7.25
N LEU A 461 -15.84 14.13 6.37
CA LEU A 461 -16.66 15.31 6.62
C LEU A 461 -18.12 15.09 6.21
N VAL A 462 -19.05 15.47 7.08
CA VAL A 462 -20.48 15.61 6.73
C VAL A 462 -20.96 16.98 7.20
N LEU A 463 -21.49 17.76 6.26
CA LEU A 463 -22.05 19.09 6.52
C LEU A 463 -23.55 19.00 6.82
N ASP A 464 -23.97 19.58 7.95
CA ASP A 464 -25.37 19.69 8.38
C ASP A 464 -25.69 21.18 8.64
N GLU A 465 -25.87 21.92 7.54
CA GLU A 465 -26.09 23.36 7.56
C GLU A 465 -27.40 23.73 8.27
N ALA A 466 -28.42 22.87 8.20
CA ALA A 466 -29.70 23.08 8.87
C ALA A 466 -29.54 23.17 10.40
N ARG A 467 -28.56 22.48 10.98
CA ARG A 467 -28.23 22.54 12.40
C ARG A 467 -26.96 23.35 12.69
N ASN A 468 -26.40 24.04 11.70
CA ASN A 468 -25.16 24.81 11.82
C ASN A 468 -23.96 23.95 12.27
N ARG A 469 -23.83 22.73 11.72
CA ARG A 469 -22.86 21.71 12.15
C ARG A 469 -22.00 21.16 11.03
N LEU A 470 -20.77 20.80 11.39
CA LEU A 470 -19.89 19.93 10.63
C LEU A 470 -19.51 18.73 11.50
N TYR A 471 -19.77 17.52 11.01
CA TYR A 471 -19.33 16.28 11.65
C TYR A 471 -18.00 15.84 11.03
N VAL A 472 -17.01 15.55 11.87
CA VAL A 472 -15.65 15.20 11.44
C VAL A 472 -15.23 13.87 12.03
N MET A 473 -14.89 12.89 11.19
CA MET A 473 -14.29 11.63 11.62
C MET A 473 -12.80 11.82 11.89
N THR A 474 -12.31 11.50 13.08
CA THR A 474 -10.88 11.56 13.47
C THR A 474 -10.30 10.18 13.64
N ARG A 475 -9.14 9.91 13.01
CA ARG A 475 -8.52 8.58 12.99
C ARG A 475 -7.55 8.32 14.13
N PHE A 476 -6.92 9.36 14.67
CA PHE A 476 -5.90 9.20 15.72
C PHE A 476 -6.53 8.79 17.05
N ASP A 477 -7.65 9.40 17.44
CA ASP A 477 -8.40 9.05 18.66
C ASP A 477 -9.67 8.23 18.40
N ASN A 478 -9.96 7.90 17.13
CA ASN A 478 -11.11 7.11 16.67
C ASN A 478 -12.47 7.67 17.18
N ALA A 479 -12.84 8.85 16.70
CA ALA A 479 -14.02 9.56 17.17
C ALA A 479 -14.73 10.36 16.06
N ILE A 480 -15.95 10.82 16.36
CA ILE A 480 -16.66 11.82 15.57
C ILE A 480 -16.68 13.14 16.38
N LYS A 481 -16.16 14.21 15.81
CA LYS A 481 -16.22 15.57 16.36
C LYS A 481 -17.41 16.30 15.77
N VAL A 482 -18.10 17.09 16.60
CA VAL A 482 -19.20 17.95 16.17
C VAL A 482 -18.72 19.40 16.28
N ILE A 483 -18.61 20.08 15.16
CA ILE A 483 -18.13 21.46 15.06
C ILE A 483 -19.33 22.37 14.77
N ASN A 484 -19.43 23.48 15.47
CA ASN A 484 -20.36 24.56 15.12
C ASN A 484 -19.75 25.40 14.00
N LEU A 485 -20.47 25.57 12.88
CA LEU A 485 -19.93 26.26 11.70
C LEU A 485 -19.74 27.77 11.92
N SER A 486 -20.59 28.40 12.73
CA SER A 486 -20.53 29.84 13.00
C SER A 486 -19.38 30.20 13.93
N SER A 487 -19.25 29.49 15.06
CA SER A 487 -18.16 29.74 16.02
C SER A 487 -16.84 29.06 15.63
N ARG A 488 -16.90 28.06 14.74
CA ARG A 488 -15.75 27.23 14.32
C ARG A 488 -15.09 26.51 15.50
N THR A 489 -15.91 26.08 16.45
CA THR A 489 -15.44 25.36 17.65
C THR A 489 -16.10 24.00 17.74
N GLU A 490 -15.37 23.04 18.31
CA GLU A 490 -15.95 21.77 18.72
C GLU A 490 -16.96 21.98 19.85
N VAL A 491 -18.17 21.44 19.69
CA VAL A 491 -19.28 21.57 20.65
C VAL A 491 -19.70 20.22 21.25
N ALA A 492 -19.35 19.11 20.61
CA ALA A 492 -19.57 17.76 21.12
C ALA A 492 -18.61 16.76 20.46
N LYS A 493 -18.54 15.55 21.02
CA LYS A 493 -17.84 14.41 20.41
C LYS A 493 -18.56 13.10 20.72
N ALA A 494 -18.42 12.12 19.83
CA ALA A 494 -18.79 10.73 20.08
C ALA A 494 -17.55 9.84 19.89
N MET A 495 -17.18 9.11 20.94
CA MET A 495 -16.08 8.14 20.86
C MET A 495 -16.58 6.87 20.18
N LEU A 496 -15.81 6.34 19.25
CA LEU A 496 -16.07 5.02 18.67
C LEU A 496 -15.37 3.95 19.51
N ASN A 497 -15.88 2.73 19.49
CA ASN A 497 -15.20 1.62 20.15
C ASN A 497 -13.83 1.41 19.49
N ASN A 498 -12.73 1.50 20.23
CA ASN A 498 -11.40 1.32 19.67
C ASN A 498 -10.70 0.09 20.28
N PRO A 499 -10.63 -1.04 19.55
CA PRO A 499 -9.89 -2.21 20.00
C PRO A 499 -8.38 -2.15 19.70
N GLU A 500 -7.87 -1.07 19.11
CA GLU A 500 -6.44 -0.92 18.83
C GLU A 500 -5.62 -0.91 20.13
N PRO A 501 -4.50 -1.65 20.17
CA PRO A 501 -3.53 -1.52 21.26
C PRO A 501 -3.00 -0.08 21.40
N SER A 502 -2.63 0.31 22.63
CA SER A 502 -2.15 1.66 22.92
C SER A 502 -0.91 2.06 22.12
N HIS A 503 0.00 1.12 21.82
CA HIS A 503 1.18 1.39 21.01
C HIS A 503 0.83 1.77 19.56
N ILE A 504 -0.24 1.21 18.99
CA ILE A 504 -0.76 1.60 17.67
C ILE A 504 -1.28 3.03 17.73
N VAL A 505 -2.15 3.33 18.70
CA VAL A 505 -2.77 4.65 18.88
C VAL A 505 -1.72 5.74 19.11
N ASN A 506 -0.75 5.48 19.99
CA ASN A 506 0.29 6.44 20.36
C ASN A 506 1.36 6.65 19.27
N GLY A 507 1.69 5.59 18.50
CA GLY A 507 2.71 5.66 17.46
C GLY A 507 2.20 6.18 16.11
N ARG A 508 0.90 6.02 15.81
CA ARG A 508 0.27 6.48 14.56
C ARG A 508 0.56 7.95 14.20
N PRO A 509 0.52 8.94 15.13
CA PRO A 509 0.87 10.32 14.79
C PRO A 509 2.28 10.50 14.21
N PHE A 510 3.26 9.65 14.53
CA PHE A 510 4.62 9.79 13.99
C PHE A 510 4.71 9.54 12.48
N LEU A 511 3.79 8.76 11.91
CA LEU A 511 3.69 8.56 10.46
C LEU A 511 3.06 9.78 9.76
N TYR A 512 2.08 10.42 10.40
CA TYR A 512 1.14 11.30 9.70
C TYR A 512 1.17 12.77 10.11
N ASP A 513 1.51 13.08 11.36
CA ASP A 513 1.47 14.44 11.89
C ASP A 513 2.63 15.28 11.31
N ALA A 514 2.31 16.11 10.32
CA ALA A 514 3.25 16.98 9.64
C ALA A 514 3.73 18.13 10.53
N VAL A 515 2.94 18.55 11.53
CA VAL A 515 3.32 19.61 12.49
C VAL A 515 4.38 19.09 13.45
N ARG A 516 4.32 17.79 13.79
CA ARG A 516 5.36 17.10 14.56
C ARG A 516 6.61 16.81 13.74
N SER A 517 6.43 16.40 12.48
CA SER A 517 7.50 15.78 11.69
C SER A 517 8.25 16.73 10.76
N SER A 518 7.73 17.93 10.49
CA SER A 518 8.40 18.96 9.67
C SER A 518 8.26 20.36 10.28
N ALA A 519 9.26 21.23 10.11
CA ALA A 519 9.22 22.59 10.65
C ALA A 519 8.25 23.51 9.89
N ASN A 520 7.92 23.19 8.64
CA ASN A 520 6.96 23.95 7.82
C ASN A 520 5.53 23.39 7.87
N GLY A 521 5.30 22.24 8.50
CA GLY A 521 3.98 21.64 8.72
C GLY A 521 3.32 21.02 7.49
N GLU A 522 4.03 20.79 6.39
CA GLU A 522 3.46 20.21 5.15
C GLU A 522 3.79 18.73 4.95
N ALA A 523 4.97 18.28 5.38
CA ALA A 523 5.48 16.95 5.07
C ALA A 523 5.50 16.02 6.30
N SER A 524 5.27 14.73 6.06
CA SER A 524 5.46 13.66 7.04
C SER A 524 6.00 12.40 6.35
N CYS A 525 6.30 11.34 7.12
CA CYS A 525 6.68 10.05 6.52
C CYS A 525 5.60 9.51 5.56
N ALA A 526 4.32 9.81 5.81
CA ALA A 526 3.20 9.45 4.95
C ALA A 526 3.18 10.17 3.59
N SER A 527 4.00 11.21 3.39
CA SER A 527 4.14 11.86 2.08
C SER A 527 4.68 10.91 1.01
N CYS A 528 5.52 9.95 1.39
CA CYS A 528 5.96 8.84 0.53
C CYS A 528 5.31 7.51 0.95
N HIS A 529 5.12 7.29 2.26
CA HIS A 529 4.54 6.06 2.80
C HIS A 529 3.03 6.20 3.04
N THR A 530 2.30 6.45 1.95
CA THR A 530 0.85 6.71 2.01
C THR A 530 0.13 5.53 2.66
N PHE A 531 -0.54 5.77 3.79
CA PHE A 531 -1.20 4.74 4.62
C PHE A 531 -0.29 3.59 5.09
N GLY A 532 0.98 3.91 5.39
CA GLY A 532 2.01 2.94 5.76
C GLY A 532 2.51 2.09 4.59
N ASP A 533 2.06 2.36 3.36
CA ASP A 533 2.47 1.66 2.15
C ASP A 533 3.51 2.49 1.36
N ALA A 534 3.34 2.67 0.05
CA ALA A 534 4.25 3.39 -0.83
C ALA A 534 3.47 4.35 -1.75
N ASP A 535 4.16 5.35 -2.30
CA ASP A 535 3.66 6.27 -3.32
C ASP A 535 3.86 5.75 -4.75
N ASP A 536 4.49 4.58 -4.88
CA ASP A 536 4.81 3.90 -6.14
C ASP A 536 5.75 4.69 -7.08
N LEU A 537 6.52 5.64 -6.51
CA LEU A 537 7.55 6.41 -7.20
C LEU A 537 8.96 5.95 -6.82
N ALA A 538 9.95 6.35 -7.64
CA ALA A 538 11.36 6.34 -7.26
C ALA A 538 11.87 7.74 -6.90
N TRP A 539 12.81 7.74 -5.96
CA TRP A 539 13.45 8.93 -5.41
C TRP A 539 14.97 8.72 -5.38
N ASP A 540 15.76 9.74 -5.74
CA ASP A 540 17.20 9.73 -5.52
C ASP A 540 17.52 10.51 -4.23
N LEU A 541 17.28 9.82 -3.11
CA LEU A 541 17.55 10.30 -1.75
C LEU A 541 18.97 9.94 -1.31
N GLY A 542 19.97 10.04 -2.19
CA GLY A 542 21.37 10.03 -1.73
C GLY A 542 21.64 11.22 -0.79
N ASP A 543 22.70 11.15 0.02
CA ASP A 543 23.17 12.27 0.84
C ASP A 543 24.64 12.59 0.52
N PRO A 544 24.91 13.58 -0.34
CA PRO A 544 26.28 13.96 -0.68
C PRO A 544 27.12 14.47 0.51
N ASP A 545 26.46 14.97 1.56
CA ASP A 545 27.10 15.45 2.79
C ASP A 545 27.38 14.30 3.78
N GLY A 546 26.76 13.14 3.56
CA GLY A 546 26.92 11.95 4.37
C GLY A 546 28.32 11.34 4.29
N VAL A 547 28.61 10.46 5.25
CA VAL A 547 29.85 9.68 5.32
C VAL A 547 29.67 8.26 4.79
N VAL A 548 30.74 7.64 4.31
CA VAL A 548 30.71 6.21 3.96
C VAL A 548 30.64 5.38 5.24
N THR A 549 29.64 4.51 5.35
CA THR A 549 29.46 3.61 6.50
C THR A 549 29.78 2.17 6.12
N LYS A 550 29.82 1.28 7.12
CA LYS A 550 30.03 -0.16 6.92
C LYS A 550 28.74 -0.95 7.18
N SER A 551 28.42 -1.85 6.27
CA SER A 551 27.35 -2.83 6.41
C SER A 551 27.75 -3.92 7.40
N PRO A 552 26.97 -4.15 8.47
CA PRO A 552 27.13 -5.32 9.34
C PRO A 552 26.44 -6.56 8.75
N ILE A 553 25.72 -6.42 7.62
CA ILE A 553 24.85 -7.47 7.09
C ILE A 553 25.70 -8.59 6.48
N PRO A 554 25.51 -9.85 6.89
CA PRO A 554 26.14 -10.98 6.22
C PRO A 554 25.73 -11.01 4.75
N GLY A 555 26.70 -11.19 3.87
CA GLY A 555 26.45 -11.24 2.44
C GLY A 555 26.76 -12.59 1.82
N LYS A 556 26.05 -12.91 0.75
CA LYS A 556 26.48 -13.93 -0.22
C LYS A 556 27.36 -13.26 -1.27
N PHE A 557 28.43 -13.92 -1.70
CA PHE A 557 29.40 -13.39 -2.68
C PHE A 557 30.18 -12.13 -2.23
N VAL A 558 30.31 -11.90 -0.92
CA VAL A 558 30.97 -10.68 -0.38
C VAL A 558 32.31 -10.91 0.32
N ASP A 559 32.77 -12.16 0.47
CA ASP A 559 34.13 -12.38 0.96
C ASP A 559 35.17 -12.10 -0.13
N LYS A 560 36.41 -11.84 0.29
CA LYS A 560 37.47 -11.31 -0.59
C LYS A 560 37.76 -12.18 -1.82
N ILE A 561 37.64 -13.50 -1.71
CA ILE A 561 37.93 -14.40 -2.83
C ILE A 561 36.68 -14.50 -3.72
N GLN A 562 35.52 -14.80 -3.12
CA GLN A 562 34.28 -14.95 -3.86
C GLN A 562 33.90 -13.69 -4.62
N PHE A 563 34.06 -12.51 -4.01
CA PHE A 563 33.71 -11.23 -4.60
C PHE A 563 34.53 -10.93 -5.86
N ASN A 564 35.86 -11.13 -5.81
CA ASN A 564 36.74 -10.91 -6.96
C ASN A 564 36.42 -11.87 -8.11
N VAL A 565 36.15 -13.13 -7.80
CA VAL A 565 35.75 -14.14 -8.80
C VAL A 565 34.38 -13.78 -9.40
N ALA A 566 33.40 -13.44 -8.58
CA ALA A 566 32.07 -13.04 -9.01
C ALA A 566 32.11 -11.80 -9.91
N LYS A 567 32.94 -10.80 -9.58
CA LYS A 567 33.12 -9.58 -10.38
C LYS A 567 33.59 -9.90 -11.81
N VAL A 568 34.56 -10.80 -11.95
CA VAL A 568 35.06 -11.27 -13.25
C VAL A 568 33.98 -12.05 -14.00
N ILE A 569 33.32 -13.00 -13.32
CA ILE A 569 32.30 -13.87 -13.90
C ILE A 569 31.10 -13.07 -14.42
N PHE A 570 30.63 -12.09 -13.65
CA PHE A 570 29.52 -11.22 -14.04
C PHE A 570 29.95 -10.09 -14.99
N GLY A 571 31.26 -9.91 -15.22
CA GLY A 571 31.82 -8.94 -16.15
C GLY A 571 31.71 -7.49 -15.66
N VAL A 572 31.69 -7.29 -14.34
CA VAL A 572 31.54 -5.97 -13.72
C VAL A 572 32.88 -5.22 -13.76
N GLN A 573 32.92 -4.09 -14.45
CA GLN A 573 34.12 -3.26 -14.55
C GLN A 573 34.13 -2.09 -13.56
N ASN A 574 32.95 -1.61 -13.17
CA ASN A 574 32.81 -0.46 -12.27
C ASN A 574 33.20 -0.83 -10.83
N LYS A 575 33.53 0.20 -10.03
CA LYS A 575 33.76 0.03 -8.60
C LYS A 575 32.41 -0.23 -7.90
N ILE A 576 32.27 -1.39 -7.28
CA ILE A 576 31.08 -1.72 -6.48
C ILE A 576 31.05 -0.85 -5.23
N ASN A 577 29.88 -0.31 -4.89
CA ASN A 577 29.70 0.65 -3.80
C ASN A 577 30.61 1.89 -3.88
N GLY A 578 31.25 2.15 -5.02
CA GLY A 578 32.23 3.24 -5.20
C GLY A 578 33.67 2.91 -4.81
N SER A 579 33.92 1.82 -4.08
CA SER A 579 35.24 1.49 -3.52
C SER A 579 35.77 0.08 -3.83
N ASP A 580 34.94 -0.81 -4.38
CA ASP A 580 35.18 -2.27 -4.44
C ASP A 580 35.32 -2.96 -3.08
N ASP A 581 34.92 -2.29 -1.98
CA ASP A 581 34.66 -2.95 -0.71
C ASP A 581 33.17 -3.33 -0.63
N PRO A 582 32.84 -4.64 -0.61
CA PRO A 582 31.45 -5.07 -0.56
C PRO A 582 30.74 -4.74 0.76
N LYS A 583 31.47 -4.24 1.77
CA LYS A 583 30.90 -3.76 3.03
C LYS A 583 30.67 -2.26 3.05
N ASP A 584 31.15 -1.49 2.07
CA ASP A 584 30.91 -0.04 2.05
C ASP A 584 29.47 0.29 1.67
N PHE A 585 28.83 1.15 2.46
CA PHE A 585 27.62 1.85 2.09
C PHE A 585 27.96 3.31 1.86
N HIS A 586 28.13 3.65 0.59
CA HIS A 586 28.30 5.02 0.14
C HIS A 586 26.97 5.78 0.27
N PRO A 587 26.94 7.02 0.79
CA PRO A 587 25.69 7.73 1.06
C PRO A 587 24.97 8.16 -0.23
N MET A 588 25.69 8.29 -1.34
CA MET A 588 25.12 8.36 -2.69
C MET A 588 24.62 6.98 -3.15
N LYS A 589 23.38 6.91 -3.63
CA LYS A 589 22.72 5.64 -3.94
C LYS A 589 21.88 5.60 -5.22
N GLY A 590 21.53 6.76 -5.78
CA GLY A 590 20.73 6.85 -6.99
C GLY A 590 19.24 6.59 -6.75
N PRO A 591 18.46 6.48 -7.83
CA PRO A 591 17.02 6.26 -7.73
C PRO A 591 16.66 4.95 -7.02
N MET A 592 15.75 5.03 -6.06
CA MET A 592 15.16 3.88 -5.39
C MET A 592 13.66 4.06 -5.22
N VAL A 593 12.87 3.03 -5.51
CA VAL A 593 11.43 3.04 -5.31
C VAL A 593 11.09 3.00 -3.82
N THR A 594 10.07 3.72 -3.41
CA THR A 594 9.57 3.67 -2.04
C THR A 594 9.18 2.23 -1.68
N GLN A 595 9.64 1.74 -0.53
CA GLN A 595 9.22 0.43 -0.02
C GLN A 595 8.00 0.57 0.88
N THR A 596 7.15 -0.45 0.90
CA THR A 596 6.05 -0.54 1.87
C THR A 596 6.61 -0.60 3.30
N LEU A 597 5.97 0.09 4.25
CA LEU A 597 6.28 -0.04 5.67
C LEU A 597 5.47 -1.17 6.34
N ARG A 598 4.62 -1.87 5.58
CA ARG A 598 3.82 -2.99 6.10
C ARG A 598 4.65 -4.27 6.16
N GLY A 599 4.48 -5.02 7.24
CA GLY A 599 5.07 -6.35 7.43
C GLY A 599 6.58 -6.36 7.65
N MET A 600 7.20 -5.27 8.10
CA MET A 600 8.66 -5.15 8.15
C MET A 600 9.35 -5.97 9.26
N VAL A 601 8.63 -6.37 10.30
CA VAL A 601 9.18 -6.85 11.59
C VAL A 601 10.24 -7.96 11.50
N ASN A 602 10.16 -8.84 10.49
CA ASN A 602 11.11 -9.95 10.30
C ASN A 602 12.08 -9.76 9.13
N SER A 603 12.03 -8.62 8.43
CA SER A 603 12.82 -8.41 7.23
C SER A 603 14.27 -7.99 7.51
N GLY A 604 14.65 -7.78 8.77
CA GLY A 604 15.99 -7.36 9.18
C GLY A 604 16.26 -5.88 8.88
N ALA A 605 17.47 -5.57 8.44
CA ALA A 605 17.87 -4.21 8.08
C ALA A 605 16.94 -3.58 7.02
N MET A 606 16.61 -2.31 7.25
CA MET A 606 15.68 -1.53 6.43
C MET A 606 16.37 -0.80 5.28
N HIS A 607 15.56 -0.33 4.32
CA HIS A 607 15.97 0.23 3.03
C HIS A 607 16.47 -0.82 2.02
N TRP A 608 16.60 -0.46 0.74
CA TRP A 608 16.93 -1.42 -0.33
C TRP A 608 18.32 -2.01 -0.18
N ARG A 609 19.30 -1.23 0.28
CA ARG A 609 20.65 -1.73 0.56
C ARG A 609 20.82 -2.25 1.98
N GLY A 610 19.89 -1.95 2.89
CA GLY A 610 20.09 -2.20 4.32
C GLY A 610 20.81 -1.05 5.04
N ASP A 611 20.81 0.16 4.47
CA ASP A 611 21.55 1.34 4.96
C ASP A 611 21.34 1.66 6.44
N ARG A 612 20.16 1.37 6.98
CA ARG A 612 19.84 1.64 8.39
C ARG A 612 20.18 0.49 9.33
N ALA A 613 20.99 -0.48 8.90
CA ALA A 613 21.61 -1.47 9.78
C ALA A 613 22.63 -0.83 10.74
N THR A 614 23.21 0.30 10.35
CA THR A 614 24.13 1.12 11.15
C THR A 614 23.56 2.53 11.22
N GLY A 615 23.46 3.13 12.41
CA GLY A 615 22.94 4.49 12.55
C GLY A 615 23.08 5.05 13.96
N VAL A 616 22.36 6.15 14.21
CA VAL A 616 22.50 6.99 15.41
C VAL A 616 22.19 6.29 16.74
N PHE A 617 21.42 5.19 16.72
CA PHE A 617 21.07 4.43 17.93
C PHE A 617 21.79 3.08 18.03
N GLY A 618 22.63 2.73 17.05
CA GLY A 618 23.46 1.54 17.08
C GLY A 618 23.52 0.77 15.77
N THR A 619 24.10 -0.44 15.86
CA THR A 619 24.41 -1.29 14.71
C THR A 619 23.86 -2.70 14.92
N SER A 620 23.06 -3.19 13.99
CA SER A 620 22.62 -4.59 13.92
C SER A 620 22.26 -4.97 12.48
N ALA A 621 22.67 -6.17 12.07
CA ALA A 621 22.33 -6.72 10.77
C ALA A 621 20.85 -7.14 10.64
N LYS A 622 20.25 -7.58 11.75
CA LYS A 622 18.98 -8.33 11.73
C LYS A 622 17.90 -7.76 12.66
N ASP A 623 18.23 -6.78 13.50
CA ASP A 623 17.25 -6.14 14.38
C ASP A 623 16.44 -5.10 13.60
N ALA A 624 15.20 -5.46 13.26
CA ALA A 624 14.27 -4.60 12.53
C ALA A 624 13.89 -3.36 13.34
N THR A 625 13.74 -3.48 14.66
CA THR A 625 13.38 -2.37 15.55
C THR A 625 14.51 -1.35 15.62
N LEU A 626 15.74 -1.80 15.89
CA LEU A 626 16.90 -0.91 15.88
C LEU A 626 17.08 -0.25 14.50
N SER A 627 16.96 -1.03 13.42
CA SER A 627 17.11 -0.51 12.07
C SER A 627 16.04 0.52 11.71
N PHE A 628 14.79 0.33 12.15
CA PHE A 628 13.73 1.32 11.98
C PHE A 628 14.03 2.60 12.78
N LYS A 629 14.46 2.47 14.04
CA LYS A 629 14.81 3.64 14.87
C LYS A 629 15.93 4.48 14.27
N ASN A 630 16.88 3.85 13.58
CA ASN A 630 17.98 4.55 12.90
C ASN A 630 17.53 5.51 11.78
N PHE A 631 16.25 5.51 11.38
CA PHE A 631 15.68 6.56 10.51
C PHE A 631 15.39 7.90 11.23
N ALA A 632 15.70 8.06 12.52
CA ALA A 632 15.57 9.34 13.22
C ALA A 632 16.13 10.55 12.44
N VAL A 633 17.24 10.34 11.73
CA VAL A 633 17.92 11.37 10.91
C VAL A 633 17.10 11.87 9.73
N ALA A 634 16.12 11.10 9.24
CA ALA A 634 15.26 11.52 8.14
C ALA A 634 14.30 12.64 8.54
N PHE A 635 13.98 12.78 9.82
CA PHE A 635 13.10 13.86 10.28
C PHE A 635 13.74 15.23 10.08
N SER A 636 15.02 15.41 10.40
CA SER A 636 15.71 16.66 10.06
C SER A 636 16.17 16.65 8.59
N GLY A 637 16.89 15.61 8.16
CA GLY A 637 17.57 15.55 6.87
C GLY A 637 16.66 15.51 5.65
N LEU A 638 15.45 14.98 5.79
CA LEU A 638 14.50 14.85 4.68
C LEU A 638 13.21 15.65 4.93
N LEU A 639 12.54 15.46 6.07
CA LEU A 639 11.29 16.17 6.37
C LEU A 639 11.49 17.64 6.75
N GLY A 640 12.73 18.06 7.04
CA GLY A 640 13.04 19.45 7.39
C GLY A 640 12.57 19.83 8.79
N ASN A 641 12.64 18.91 9.74
CA ASN A 641 12.46 19.23 11.16
C ASN A 641 13.71 19.92 11.74
N THR A 642 13.57 20.61 12.87
CA THR A 642 14.69 21.32 13.52
C THR A 642 15.68 20.41 14.24
N ARG A 643 15.30 19.15 14.45
CA ARG A 643 16.12 18.13 15.10
C ARG A 643 15.72 16.74 14.61
N ASP A 644 16.60 15.79 14.86
CA ASP A 644 16.27 14.38 14.76
C ASP A 644 15.30 13.96 15.87
N MET A 645 14.55 12.88 15.62
CA MET A 645 13.74 12.24 16.64
C MET A 645 14.63 11.58 17.69
N THR A 646 14.24 11.67 18.96
CA THR A 646 14.89 10.95 20.06
C THR A 646 14.65 9.44 19.93
N GLU A 647 15.45 8.63 20.62
CA GLU A 647 15.27 7.19 20.60
C GLU A 647 13.88 6.77 21.12
N ALA A 648 13.37 7.43 22.16
CA ALA A 648 12.05 7.14 22.73
C ALA A 648 10.91 7.47 21.76
N GLU A 649 11.02 8.59 21.02
CA GLU A 649 10.08 8.94 19.95
C GLU A 649 10.11 7.89 18.83
N MET A 650 11.31 7.49 18.40
CA MET A 650 11.45 6.46 17.37
C MET A 650 11.02 5.07 17.86
N GLN A 651 11.17 4.75 19.15
CA GLN A 651 10.65 3.52 19.72
C GLN A 651 9.12 3.50 19.64
N THR A 652 8.47 4.61 20.01
CA THR A 652 7.01 4.75 19.91
C THR A 652 6.54 4.58 18.46
N PHE A 653 7.29 5.11 17.49
CA PHE A 653 6.98 4.93 16.08
C PHE A 653 7.23 3.48 15.61
N ALA A 654 8.33 2.86 16.04
CA ALA A 654 8.67 1.47 15.69
C ALA A 654 7.61 0.49 16.23
N ASP A 655 7.16 0.67 17.47
CA ASP A 655 6.15 -0.18 18.11
C ASP A 655 4.84 -0.17 17.32
N PHE A 656 4.45 0.98 16.76
CA PHE A 656 3.31 1.08 15.84
C PHE A 656 3.61 0.44 14.49
N GLN A 657 4.63 0.93 13.78
CA GLN A 657 4.79 0.62 12.36
C GLN A 657 5.20 -0.84 12.13
N LEU A 658 5.97 -1.45 13.04
CA LEU A 658 6.35 -2.85 12.93
C LEU A 658 5.21 -3.81 13.27
N ALA A 659 4.16 -3.34 13.95
CA ALA A 659 2.95 -4.13 14.19
C ALA A 659 1.96 -4.10 13.01
N VAL A 660 2.17 -3.24 12.00
CA VAL A 660 1.32 -3.18 10.80
C VAL A 660 1.67 -4.35 9.87
N MET A 661 0.69 -5.18 9.53
CA MET A 661 0.84 -6.38 8.70
C MET A 661 0.45 -6.15 7.24
N MET A 662 0.92 -7.04 6.36
CA MET A 662 0.46 -7.12 4.96
C MET A 662 -0.96 -7.71 4.92
N PRO A 663 -1.82 -7.28 3.97
CA PRO A 663 -3.08 -7.96 3.71
C PRO A 663 -2.84 -9.35 3.08
N PRO A 664 -3.85 -10.24 3.09
CA PRO A 664 -3.83 -11.48 2.32
C PRO A 664 -3.53 -11.26 0.84
N ASN A 665 -2.90 -12.22 0.18
CA ASN A 665 -2.57 -12.09 -1.24
C ASN A 665 -3.82 -12.32 -2.13
N PRO A 666 -4.24 -11.33 -2.93
CA PRO A 666 -5.47 -11.40 -3.73
C PRO A 666 -5.35 -12.26 -5.00
N ILE A 667 -4.12 -12.66 -5.38
CA ILE A 667 -3.84 -13.51 -6.55
C ILE A 667 -3.93 -15.00 -6.18
N ARG A 668 -3.83 -15.33 -4.90
CA ARG A 668 -3.90 -16.69 -4.39
C ARG A 668 -5.37 -17.14 -4.33
N ASN A 669 -5.64 -18.40 -4.71
CA ASN A 669 -6.97 -18.99 -4.56
C ASN A 669 -7.41 -19.00 -3.09
N LEU A 670 -8.71 -18.83 -2.83
CA LEU A 670 -9.26 -18.77 -1.47
C LEU A 670 -9.09 -20.07 -0.67
N ASP A 671 -8.93 -21.21 -1.35
CA ASP A 671 -8.60 -22.50 -0.73
C ASP A 671 -7.09 -22.73 -0.56
N ASN A 672 -6.30 -21.69 -0.84
CA ASN A 672 -4.84 -21.64 -0.77
C ASN A 672 -4.12 -22.55 -1.81
N SER A 673 -4.84 -23.04 -2.83
CA SER A 673 -4.24 -23.81 -3.93
C SER A 673 -3.47 -22.93 -4.93
N LEU A 674 -2.42 -23.48 -5.53
CA LEU A 674 -1.69 -22.85 -6.64
C LEU A 674 -2.30 -23.28 -7.98
N THR A 675 -2.31 -22.39 -8.97
CA THR A 675 -2.55 -22.81 -10.36
C THR A 675 -1.42 -23.72 -10.86
N THR A 676 -1.61 -24.42 -11.97
CA THR A 676 -0.57 -25.31 -12.52
C THR A 676 0.72 -24.55 -12.86
N ALA A 677 0.63 -23.33 -13.37
CA ALA A 677 1.79 -22.48 -13.66
C ALA A 677 2.51 -22.05 -12.38
N GLN A 678 1.76 -21.51 -11.41
CA GLN A 678 2.29 -21.13 -10.10
C GLN A 678 2.93 -22.32 -9.37
N LYS A 679 2.38 -23.53 -9.50
CA LYS A 679 2.95 -24.75 -8.92
C LYS A 679 4.30 -25.10 -9.56
N ARG A 680 4.43 -25.04 -10.89
CA ARG A 680 5.73 -25.24 -11.57
C ARG A 680 6.75 -24.18 -11.16
N GLY A 681 6.32 -22.93 -11.02
CA GLY A 681 7.14 -21.83 -10.52
C GLY A 681 7.63 -22.06 -9.10
N SER A 682 6.72 -22.46 -8.21
CA SER A 682 7.03 -22.84 -6.82
C SER A 682 8.03 -24.01 -6.78
N ASP A 683 7.83 -25.05 -7.59
CA ASP A 683 8.73 -26.22 -7.63
C ASP A 683 10.15 -25.82 -8.06
N PHE A 684 10.28 -24.90 -9.02
CA PHE A 684 11.58 -24.36 -9.40
C PHE A 684 12.18 -23.47 -8.30
N TYR A 685 11.37 -22.61 -7.68
CA TYR A 685 11.80 -21.68 -6.64
C TYR A 685 12.43 -22.38 -5.43
N PHE A 686 11.81 -23.49 -4.99
CA PHE A 686 12.26 -24.29 -3.86
C PHE A 686 13.16 -25.48 -4.23
N GLY A 687 13.27 -25.81 -5.52
CA GLY A 687 14.03 -26.96 -5.98
C GLY A 687 15.55 -26.80 -5.82
N ASP A 688 16.28 -27.91 -5.92
CA ASP A 688 17.73 -27.95 -5.66
C ASP A 688 18.59 -27.31 -6.75
N ARG A 689 17.99 -26.95 -7.89
CA ARG A 689 18.72 -26.31 -8.99
C ARG A 689 19.07 -24.87 -8.60
N PRO A 690 20.35 -24.48 -8.62
CA PRO A 690 20.69 -23.09 -8.44
C PRO A 690 20.12 -22.24 -9.57
N SER A 691 19.37 -21.21 -9.21
CA SER A 691 18.78 -20.26 -10.13
C SER A 691 19.75 -19.13 -10.46
N ASP A 692 20.64 -18.77 -9.54
CA ASP A 692 21.67 -17.75 -9.72
C ASP A 692 23.09 -18.34 -9.67
N GLY A 693 24.05 -17.51 -10.08
CA GLY A 693 25.47 -17.87 -10.07
C GLY A 693 25.86 -18.97 -11.06
N PHE A 694 27.07 -19.50 -10.90
CA PHE A 694 27.62 -20.57 -11.73
C PHE A 694 28.00 -21.74 -10.83
N LYS A 695 27.88 -22.95 -11.36
CA LYS A 695 28.23 -24.18 -10.64
C LYS A 695 29.44 -24.83 -11.31
N ILE A 696 30.63 -24.52 -10.82
CA ILE A 696 31.89 -25.18 -11.19
C ILE A 696 32.14 -26.27 -10.14
N ILE A 697 32.06 -27.53 -10.57
CA ILE A 697 32.27 -28.68 -9.70
C ILE A 697 33.72 -29.17 -9.79
N ILE A 698 34.39 -29.27 -8.64
CA ILE A 698 35.67 -29.96 -8.48
C ILE A 698 35.50 -30.94 -7.32
N ASN A 699 35.87 -32.21 -7.53
CA ASN A 699 35.75 -33.28 -6.51
C ASN A 699 34.34 -33.47 -5.91
N GLY A 700 33.30 -33.20 -6.69
CA GLY A 700 31.90 -33.35 -6.24
C GLY A 700 31.33 -32.15 -5.47
N GLU A 701 32.16 -31.14 -5.16
CA GLU A 701 31.74 -29.90 -4.50
C GLU A 701 31.76 -28.72 -5.47
N SER A 702 30.84 -27.77 -5.27
CA SER A 702 30.86 -26.53 -6.02
C SER A 702 31.91 -25.59 -5.45
N ILE A 703 32.94 -25.30 -6.23
CA ILE A 703 33.98 -24.32 -5.86
C ILE A 703 33.56 -22.88 -6.17
N THR A 704 32.37 -22.70 -6.74
CA THR A 704 31.74 -21.41 -7.01
C THR A 704 30.43 -21.32 -6.22
N PRO A 705 30.13 -20.19 -5.58
CA PRO A 705 28.88 -20.08 -4.85
C PRO A 705 27.71 -19.99 -5.83
N ASN A 706 26.58 -20.57 -5.45
CA ASN A 706 25.33 -20.57 -6.21
C ASN A 706 24.17 -20.85 -5.25
N GLN A 707 22.99 -20.31 -5.56
CA GLN A 707 21.78 -20.48 -4.76
C GLN A 707 20.57 -20.75 -5.66
N ASN A 708 19.59 -21.49 -5.14
CA ASN A 708 18.24 -21.45 -5.70
C ASN A 708 17.53 -20.16 -5.24
N CYS A 709 16.33 -19.89 -5.75
CA CYS A 709 15.63 -18.64 -5.43
C CYS A 709 15.42 -18.49 -3.91
N ASN A 710 15.03 -19.57 -3.23
CA ASN A 710 14.80 -19.60 -1.79
C ASN A 710 16.07 -19.41 -0.94
N GLY A 711 17.26 -19.73 -1.49
CA GLY A 711 18.54 -19.58 -0.80
C GLY A 711 18.92 -18.13 -0.52
N CYS A 712 18.47 -17.20 -1.37
CA CYS A 712 18.58 -15.76 -1.14
C CYS A 712 17.24 -15.18 -0.64
N HIS A 713 16.15 -15.47 -1.34
CA HIS A 713 14.80 -15.00 -1.01
C HIS A 713 14.08 -16.01 -0.10
N THR A 714 14.57 -16.20 1.12
CA THR A 714 14.02 -17.25 2.00
C THR A 714 12.53 -17.07 2.32
N VAL A 715 11.77 -18.14 2.11
CA VAL A 715 10.39 -18.33 2.59
C VAL A 715 10.42 -19.37 3.69
N ASP A 716 10.20 -18.92 4.92
CA ASP A 716 10.09 -19.74 6.13
C ASP A 716 9.07 -19.07 7.07
N PRO A 717 7.77 -19.40 6.92
CA PRO A 717 6.69 -18.79 7.70
C PRO A 717 6.85 -18.97 9.21
N ALA A 718 7.50 -20.05 9.66
CA ALA A 718 7.78 -20.29 11.07
C ALA A 718 8.78 -19.27 11.65
N LYS A 719 9.60 -18.66 10.79
CA LYS A 719 10.51 -17.56 11.14
C LYS A 719 9.99 -16.18 10.70
N GLY A 720 8.81 -16.12 10.09
CA GLY A 720 8.23 -14.89 9.54
C GLY A 720 8.97 -14.37 8.29
N MET A 721 9.67 -15.25 7.58
CA MET A 721 10.39 -14.91 6.36
C MET A 721 9.50 -15.18 5.14
N TYR A 722 9.23 -14.15 4.35
CA TYR A 722 8.39 -14.23 3.14
C TYR A 722 9.12 -13.61 1.93
N GLY A 723 10.14 -14.35 1.46
CA GLY A 723 10.97 -13.95 0.33
C GLY A 723 12.22 -13.16 0.74
N THR A 724 12.64 -13.22 2.01
CA THR A 724 13.88 -12.57 2.49
C THR A 724 14.50 -13.33 3.66
N GLY A 725 15.80 -13.62 3.58
CA GLY A 725 16.61 -14.07 4.73
C GLY A 725 17.21 -12.91 5.54
N GLY A 726 16.94 -11.66 5.13
CA GLY A 726 17.55 -10.45 5.71
C GLY A 726 19.04 -10.29 5.38
N ASP A 727 19.61 -11.13 4.53
CA ASP A 727 21.01 -11.05 4.09
C ASP A 727 21.15 -10.05 2.94
N GLN A 728 22.39 -9.68 2.60
CA GLN A 728 22.71 -8.97 1.36
C GLN A 728 23.28 -9.94 0.31
N SER A 729 23.18 -9.60 -0.96
CA SER A 729 23.85 -10.38 -2.02
C SER A 729 24.52 -9.48 -3.03
N PHE A 730 25.62 -9.96 -3.60
CA PHE A 730 26.24 -9.39 -4.78
C PHE A 730 25.86 -10.19 -6.02
N GLU A 731 24.94 -9.64 -6.82
CA GLU A 731 24.44 -10.25 -8.07
C GLU A 731 24.88 -9.46 -9.31
N GLY A 732 26.13 -9.00 -9.33
CA GLY A 732 26.72 -8.30 -10.49
C GLY A 732 26.24 -6.86 -10.71
N ILE A 733 25.44 -6.31 -9.79
CA ILE A 733 24.97 -4.92 -9.82
C ILE A 733 25.98 -3.96 -9.15
N SER A 734 25.89 -2.68 -9.50
CA SER A 734 26.83 -1.61 -9.09
C SER A 734 26.86 -1.32 -7.58
N GLN A 735 25.82 -1.74 -6.86
CA GLN A 735 25.66 -1.55 -5.43
C GLN A 735 25.13 -2.82 -4.79
N ILE A 736 25.67 -3.19 -3.64
CA ILE A 736 25.17 -4.37 -2.91
C ILE A 736 23.83 -4.03 -2.27
N VAL A 737 22.87 -4.92 -2.49
CA VAL A 737 21.49 -4.77 -1.99
C VAL A 737 21.19 -5.79 -0.92
N LYS A 738 20.39 -5.38 0.06
CA LYS A 738 19.76 -6.28 1.00
C LYS A 738 18.63 -7.00 0.26
N VAL A 739 18.54 -8.32 0.41
CA VAL A 739 17.51 -9.10 -0.27
C VAL A 739 16.13 -8.68 0.24
N PRO A 740 15.26 -8.07 -0.58
CA PRO A 740 13.97 -7.54 -0.14
C PRO A 740 12.98 -8.69 0.08
N GLN A 741 11.96 -8.45 0.90
CA GLN A 741 10.79 -9.33 0.97
C GLN A 741 9.99 -9.30 -0.34
N LEU A 742 9.19 -10.34 -0.62
CA LEU A 742 8.51 -10.52 -1.91
C LEU A 742 6.97 -10.49 -1.84
N ARG A 743 6.35 -10.24 -0.67
CA ARG A 743 4.88 -10.32 -0.49
C ARG A 743 4.07 -9.39 -1.38
N ASN A 744 4.64 -8.25 -1.80
CA ASN A 744 3.91 -7.22 -2.55
C ASN A 744 4.25 -7.18 -4.05
N MET A 745 4.81 -8.23 -4.64
CA MET A 745 5.17 -8.19 -6.07
C MET A 745 3.97 -7.94 -7.00
N TYR A 746 2.76 -8.37 -6.62
CA TYR A 746 1.55 -8.12 -7.41
C TYR A 746 1.14 -6.64 -7.49
N THR A 747 1.60 -5.78 -6.57
CA THR A 747 1.28 -4.35 -6.57
C THR A 747 2.25 -3.50 -7.40
N LYS A 748 3.35 -4.07 -7.89
CA LYS A 748 4.41 -3.35 -8.62
C LYS A 748 4.24 -3.36 -10.14
N ILE A 749 3.03 -3.68 -10.59
CA ILE A 749 2.70 -3.91 -12.01
C ILE A 749 2.09 -2.66 -12.60
N GLY A 750 2.42 -2.36 -13.86
CA GLY A 750 1.85 -1.24 -14.59
C GLY A 750 2.85 -0.49 -15.48
N ARG A 751 4.14 -0.81 -15.34
CA ARG A 751 5.20 -0.41 -16.25
C ARG A 751 5.51 -1.56 -17.21
N PHE A 752 5.34 -1.31 -18.50
CA PHE A 752 5.78 -2.22 -19.55
C PHE A 752 6.65 -1.47 -20.54
N GLY A 753 7.72 -2.10 -21.01
CA GLY A 753 8.68 -1.47 -21.90
C GLY A 753 10.02 -1.35 -21.21
N SER A 754 11.04 -1.97 -21.80
CA SER A 754 12.37 -2.03 -21.24
C SER A 754 13.42 -2.10 -22.35
N PRO A 755 14.33 -1.12 -22.43
CA PRO A 755 15.43 -1.13 -23.38
C PRO A 755 16.39 -2.32 -23.16
N ALA A 756 17.06 -2.74 -24.23
CA ALA A 756 18.14 -3.69 -24.12
C ALA A 756 19.28 -3.10 -23.27
N ILE A 757 19.70 -3.81 -22.23
CA ILE A 757 20.83 -3.42 -21.37
C ILE A 757 22.01 -4.40 -21.52
N PRO A 758 23.28 -3.95 -21.39
CA PRO A 758 24.46 -4.80 -21.36
C PRO A 758 24.36 -6.02 -20.44
N PHE A 759 23.75 -5.86 -19.27
CA PHE A 759 23.67 -6.89 -18.23
C PHE A 759 22.55 -7.94 -18.45
N SER A 760 21.77 -7.82 -19.54
CA SER A 760 20.69 -8.74 -19.87
C SER A 760 20.90 -9.45 -21.21
N SER A 761 20.41 -10.70 -21.27
CA SER A 761 20.31 -11.49 -22.49
C SER A 761 19.07 -11.18 -23.32
N ALA A 762 18.06 -10.54 -22.73
CA ALA A 762 16.86 -10.13 -23.46
C ALA A 762 17.18 -9.04 -24.49
N ILE A 763 16.47 -9.12 -25.62
CA ILE A 763 16.33 -7.98 -26.51
C ILE A 763 15.41 -6.95 -25.84
N GLY A 764 15.59 -5.67 -26.18
CA GLY A 764 14.67 -4.63 -25.74
C GLY A 764 13.27 -4.90 -26.28
N THR A 765 12.25 -4.51 -25.53
CA THR A 765 10.84 -4.75 -25.90
C THR A 765 10.40 -3.94 -27.11
N GLY A 766 11.11 -2.85 -27.43
CA GLY A 766 10.60 -1.80 -28.29
C GLY A 766 9.56 -0.94 -27.57
N HIS A 767 9.10 0.13 -28.22
CA HIS A 767 8.15 1.09 -27.63
C HIS A 767 6.76 0.46 -27.48
N LEU A 768 6.32 0.20 -26.25
CA LEU A 768 5.05 -0.50 -25.97
C LEU A 768 3.83 0.44 -25.84
N GLY A 769 3.97 1.71 -26.20
CA GLY A 769 2.88 2.69 -26.14
C GLY A 769 2.57 3.14 -24.71
N ASP A 770 1.31 3.48 -24.46
CA ASP A 770 0.85 4.02 -23.18
C ASP A 770 0.93 2.98 -22.06
N GLN A 771 1.40 3.40 -20.88
CA GLN A 771 1.49 2.59 -19.67
C GLN A 771 0.91 3.33 -18.48
N VAL A 772 0.48 2.59 -17.45
CA VAL A 772 -0.18 3.19 -16.26
C VAL A 772 0.82 3.57 -15.17
N ARG A 773 2.06 3.08 -15.21
CA ARG A 773 3.14 3.43 -14.26
C ARG A 773 4.47 3.68 -14.96
N GLY A 774 5.26 4.57 -14.38
CA GLY A 774 6.65 4.83 -14.78
C GLY A 774 7.69 3.93 -14.10
N TYR A 775 7.29 3.17 -13.08
CA TYR A 775 8.16 2.32 -12.26
C TYR A 775 7.56 0.91 -12.14
N GLY A 776 8.43 -0.11 -12.12
CA GLY A 776 8.05 -1.51 -11.95
C GLY A 776 8.85 -2.19 -10.85
N PHE A 777 9.58 -3.24 -11.21
CA PHE A 777 10.33 -4.10 -10.30
C PHE A 777 11.77 -3.61 -10.06
N VAL A 778 12.46 -4.32 -9.15
CA VAL A 778 13.80 -4.05 -8.61
C VAL A 778 13.91 -2.73 -7.85
N HIS A 779 15.09 -2.43 -7.30
CA HIS A 779 15.24 -1.33 -6.35
C HIS A 779 14.98 0.04 -6.97
N ASP A 780 15.29 0.25 -8.25
CA ASP A 780 15.16 1.53 -8.95
C ASP A 780 13.90 1.64 -9.83
N GLY A 781 13.10 0.56 -9.88
CA GLY A 781 11.88 0.48 -10.68
C GLY A 781 12.09 0.28 -12.17
N THR A 782 13.29 -0.07 -12.64
CA THR A 782 13.63 -0.11 -14.08
C THR A 782 13.32 -1.44 -14.77
N SER A 783 12.88 -2.46 -14.02
CA SER A 783 12.40 -3.72 -14.61
C SER A 783 10.89 -3.65 -14.84
N ASP A 784 10.44 -3.99 -16.05
CA ASP A 784 9.03 -3.97 -16.45
C ASP A 784 8.26 -5.18 -15.89
N THR A 785 8.82 -6.38 -16.02
CA THR A 785 8.25 -7.63 -15.49
C THR A 785 9.31 -8.46 -14.77
N LEU A 786 8.91 -9.30 -13.81
CA LEU A 786 9.82 -10.26 -13.18
C LEU A 786 10.38 -11.25 -14.20
N ALA A 787 9.56 -11.73 -15.13
CA ALA A 787 10.00 -12.64 -16.19
C ALA A 787 11.10 -12.02 -17.08
N HIS A 788 11.01 -10.72 -17.39
CA HIS A 788 12.06 -10.00 -18.09
C HIS A 788 13.28 -9.78 -17.19
N PHE A 789 13.10 -9.42 -15.91
CA PHE A 789 14.22 -9.34 -14.96
C PHE A 789 15.03 -10.65 -14.91
N PHE A 790 14.38 -11.83 -14.95
CA PHE A 790 15.05 -13.13 -14.97
C PHE A 790 15.88 -13.45 -16.24
N THR A 791 16.03 -12.49 -17.14
CA THR A 791 16.92 -12.57 -18.31
C THR A 791 18.30 -11.93 -18.06
N VAL A 792 18.51 -11.29 -16.90
CA VAL A 792 19.82 -10.77 -16.52
C VAL A 792 20.87 -11.88 -16.40
N ARG A 793 22.13 -11.50 -16.56
CA ARG A 793 23.26 -12.43 -16.73
C ARG A 793 23.37 -13.49 -15.63
N VAL A 794 23.03 -13.17 -14.38
CA VAL A 794 23.11 -14.12 -13.25
C VAL A 794 22.15 -15.31 -13.38
N PHE A 795 21.06 -15.16 -14.14
CA PHE A 795 20.04 -16.19 -14.34
C PHE A 795 20.19 -16.96 -15.67
N THR A 796 21.33 -16.77 -16.36
CA THR A 796 21.56 -17.33 -17.71
C THR A 796 21.45 -18.87 -17.68
N PRO A 797 20.66 -19.48 -18.58
CA PRO A 797 20.57 -20.94 -18.66
C PRO A 797 21.92 -21.60 -18.94
N THR A 798 22.34 -22.49 -18.05
CA THR A 798 23.50 -23.39 -18.25
C THR A 798 23.08 -24.83 -17.99
N LEU A 799 24.00 -25.79 -18.16
CA LEU A 799 23.70 -27.21 -17.88
C LEU A 799 23.28 -27.42 -16.41
N ASN A 800 23.90 -26.69 -15.47
CA ASN A 800 23.82 -26.98 -14.04
C ASN A 800 23.46 -25.77 -13.14
N SER A 801 23.20 -24.60 -13.72
CA SER A 801 22.76 -23.37 -13.02
C SER A 801 21.88 -22.49 -13.93
N GLY A 802 21.16 -21.53 -13.36
CA GLY A 802 20.27 -20.64 -14.10
C GLY A 802 18.94 -21.29 -14.46
N PHE A 803 18.12 -20.60 -15.25
CA PHE A 803 16.87 -21.18 -15.77
C PHE A 803 17.15 -22.42 -16.66
N PRO A 804 16.17 -23.32 -16.86
CA PRO A 804 16.38 -24.53 -17.66
C PRO A 804 16.76 -24.23 -19.11
N LEU A 805 17.62 -25.05 -19.73
CA LEU A 805 18.00 -24.91 -21.14
C LEU A 805 16.80 -25.10 -22.09
N ILE A 806 15.87 -25.97 -21.70
CA ILE A 806 14.64 -26.23 -22.45
C ILE A 806 13.54 -25.32 -21.90
N ASN A 807 12.93 -24.51 -22.78
CA ASN A 807 11.86 -23.58 -22.44
C ASN A 807 12.17 -22.64 -21.24
N PRO A 808 13.31 -21.93 -21.22
CA PRO A 808 13.64 -21.02 -20.11
C PRO A 808 12.58 -19.94 -19.90
N ASN A 809 12.03 -19.38 -20.99
CA ASN A 809 11.03 -18.32 -20.92
C ASN A 809 9.70 -18.78 -20.31
N GLY A 810 9.29 -20.04 -20.56
CA GLY A 810 8.13 -20.62 -19.90
C GLY A 810 8.34 -20.70 -18.39
N MET A 811 9.50 -21.22 -17.96
CA MET A 811 9.82 -21.31 -16.53
C MET A 811 9.95 -19.93 -15.86
N ARG A 812 10.52 -18.93 -16.53
CA ARG A 812 10.57 -17.54 -16.03
C ARG A 812 9.18 -16.97 -15.74
N ARG A 813 8.21 -17.23 -16.63
CA ARG A 813 6.80 -16.84 -16.41
C ARG A 813 6.18 -17.62 -15.27
N ASP A 814 6.37 -18.94 -15.21
CA ASP A 814 5.85 -19.77 -14.11
C ASP A 814 6.37 -19.27 -12.74
N VAL A 815 7.66 -18.94 -12.62
CA VAL A 815 8.26 -18.35 -11.39
C VAL A 815 7.71 -16.95 -11.11
N SER A 816 7.54 -16.12 -12.14
CA SER A 816 6.89 -14.80 -12.02
C SER A 816 5.47 -14.93 -11.45
N ASP A 817 4.67 -15.85 -11.98
CA ASP A 817 3.29 -16.09 -11.56
C ASP A 817 3.24 -16.57 -10.09
N PHE A 818 4.17 -17.45 -9.70
CA PHE A 818 4.30 -17.86 -8.30
C PHE A 818 4.65 -16.67 -7.39
N MET A 819 5.58 -15.81 -7.78
CA MET A 819 5.97 -14.65 -6.97
C MET A 819 4.85 -13.62 -6.81
N HIS A 820 3.98 -13.46 -7.81
CA HIS A 820 2.78 -12.64 -7.66
C HIS A 820 1.78 -13.25 -6.68
N ALA A 821 1.73 -14.58 -6.58
CA ALA A 821 0.90 -15.34 -5.65
C ALA A 821 1.64 -15.76 -4.37
N MET A 822 2.76 -15.14 -4.02
CA MET A 822 3.50 -15.53 -2.82
C MET A 822 2.68 -15.22 -1.56
N ASP A 823 2.66 -16.17 -0.62
CA ASP A 823 1.92 -16.04 0.62
C ASP A 823 2.38 -14.81 1.43
N SER A 824 1.44 -14.25 2.17
CA SER A 824 1.69 -13.24 3.20
C SER A 824 1.73 -13.90 4.59
N ASP A 825 1.75 -13.10 5.66
CA ASP A 825 1.55 -13.59 7.03
C ASP A 825 0.13 -14.13 7.29
N LEU A 826 -0.79 -13.92 6.35
CA LEU A 826 -2.19 -14.33 6.40
C LEU A 826 -2.56 -15.21 5.20
N ALA A 827 -3.42 -16.20 5.44
CA ALA A 827 -4.00 -17.03 4.40
C ALA A 827 -4.99 -16.23 3.53
N PRO A 828 -5.18 -16.59 2.24
CA PRO A 828 -6.04 -15.84 1.30
C PRO A 828 -7.52 -15.75 1.68
N ILE A 829 -7.98 -16.66 2.53
CA ILE A 829 -9.36 -16.69 3.01
C ILE A 829 -9.65 -15.61 4.08
N VAL A 830 -8.62 -15.06 4.73
CA VAL A 830 -8.82 -14.03 5.76
C VAL A 830 -9.47 -12.80 5.11
N GLY A 831 -10.48 -12.24 5.77
CA GLY A 831 -11.31 -11.16 5.25
C GLY A 831 -12.52 -11.66 4.45
N GLN A 832 -12.51 -12.87 3.89
CA GLN A 832 -13.62 -13.33 3.07
C GLN A 832 -14.91 -13.45 3.88
N GLN A 833 -15.99 -12.87 3.33
CA GLN A 833 -17.30 -12.77 3.96
C GLN A 833 -18.40 -13.27 3.02
N VAL A 834 -19.47 -13.84 3.59
CA VAL A 834 -20.72 -14.14 2.86
C VAL A 834 -21.92 -13.97 3.79
N THR A 835 -22.98 -13.34 3.28
CA THR A 835 -24.28 -13.27 3.98
C THR A 835 -25.24 -14.27 3.37
N LEU A 836 -25.67 -15.23 4.19
CA LEU A 836 -26.69 -16.21 3.88
C LEU A 836 -28.08 -15.62 4.12
N SER A 837 -28.91 -15.69 3.09
CA SER A 837 -30.30 -15.21 3.09
C SER A 837 -31.20 -16.23 2.35
N PRO A 838 -32.54 -16.12 2.46
CA PRO A 838 -33.44 -16.97 1.68
C PRO A 838 -33.20 -16.85 0.16
N ALA A 839 -32.77 -15.66 -0.30
CA ALA A 839 -32.62 -15.35 -1.72
C ALA A 839 -31.36 -15.98 -2.37
N ASN A 840 -30.32 -16.30 -1.59
CA ASN A 840 -29.03 -16.75 -2.12
C ASN A 840 -28.51 -18.05 -1.48
N ALA A 841 -29.35 -18.78 -0.74
CA ALA A 841 -28.93 -19.91 0.08
C ALA A 841 -28.09 -20.96 -0.68
N ALA A 842 -28.52 -21.32 -1.89
CA ALA A 842 -27.81 -22.27 -2.75
C ALA A 842 -26.41 -21.76 -3.16
N ALA A 843 -26.31 -20.49 -3.57
CA ALA A 843 -25.04 -19.89 -4.00
C ALA A 843 -24.07 -19.67 -2.82
N ALA A 844 -24.60 -19.24 -1.67
CA ALA A 844 -23.82 -18.99 -0.46
C ALA A 844 -23.29 -20.29 0.18
N ALA A 845 -23.99 -21.41 0.03
CA ALA A 845 -23.68 -22.65 0.73
C ALA A 845 -22.25 -23.16 0.48
N ALA A 846 -21.77 -23.09 -0.77
CA ALA A 846 -20.42 -23.50 -1.15
C ALA A 846 -19.35 -22.62 -0.49
N ARG A 847 -19.59 -21.31 -0.42
CA ARG A 847 -18.67 -20.38 0.26
C ARG A 847 -18.64 -20.63 1.77
N VAL A 848 -19.78 -20.87 2.42
CA VAL A 848 -19.81 -21.21 3.86
C VAL A 848 -19.04 -22.52 4.12
N ASN A 849 -19.20 -23.53 3.26
CA ASN A 849 -18.42 -24.77 3.36
C ASN A 849 -16.91 -24.52 3.25
N LEU A 850 -16.49 -23.69 2.30
CA LEU A 850 -15.09 -23.30 2.16
C LEU A 850 -14.60 -22.59 3.44
N LEU A 851 -15.34 -21.61 3.96
CA LEU A 851 -14.96 -20.89 5.18
C LEU A 851 -14.79 -21.84 6.39
N ILE A 852 -15.71 -22.79 6.59
CA ILE A 852 -15.60 -23.79 7.66
C ILE A 852 -14.40 -24.70 7.44
N GLN A 853 -14.15 -25.11 6.20
CA GLN A 853 -12.98 -25.93 5.87
C GLN A 853 -11.69 -25.19 6.23
N ARG A 854 -11.56 -23.92 5.81
CA ARG A 854 -10.37 -23.12 6.06
C ARG A 854 -10.15 -22.79 7.53
N ALA A 855 -11.22 -22.55 8.28
CA ALA A 855 -11.14 -22.36 9.73
C ALA A 855 -10.58 -23.59 10.49
N ARG A 856 -10.56 -24.77 9.86
CA ARG A 856 -9.96 -26.00 10.41
C ARG A 856 -8.59 -26.32 9.82
N THR A 857 -8.20 -25.67 8.72
CA THR A 857 -6.96 -25.98 8.00
C THR A 857 -5.77 -25.42 8.79
N PRO A 858 -4.77 -26.24 9.14
CA PRO A 858 -3.55 -25.77 9.79
C PRO A 858 -2.81 -24.73 8.95
N PHE A 859 -2.25 -23.73 9.61
CA PHE A 859 -1.47 -22.66 9.00
C PHE A 859 -0.30 -22.29 9.91
N VAL A 860 0.82 -21.89 9.32
CA VAL A 860 2.02 -21.51 10.07
C VAL A 860 2.33 -20.05 9.80
N SER A 861 2.40 -19.25 10.85
CA SER A 861 2.82 -17.85 10.79
C SER A 861 3.37 -17.43 12.14
N LYS A 862 4.63 -16.96 12.15
CA LYS A 862 5.29 -16.44 13.36
C LYS A 862 4.47 -15.32 14.01
N GLU A 863 3.96 -14.40 13.21
CA GLU A 863 3.22 -13.21 13.70
C GLU A 863 1.84 -13.57 14.26
N LEU A 864 1.30 -14.74 13.91
CA LEU A 864 0.02 -15.23 14.42
C LEU A 864 0.17 -16.20 15.60
N GLY A 865 1.37 -16.42 16.13
CA GLY A 865 1.60 -17.34 17.26
C GLY A 865 2.22 -18.69 16.87
N GLY A 866 2.73 -18.82 15.65
CA GLY A 866 3.39 -20.03 15.15
C GLY A 866 2.39 -20.95 14.45
N ALA A 867 1.92 -22.00 15.12
CA ALA A 867 0.96 -22.94 14.57
C ALA A 867 -0.48 -22.50 14.90
N VAL A 868 -1.24 -22.15 13.87
CA VAL A 868 -2.63 -21.68 13.94
C VAL A 868 -3.49 -22.38 12.89
N THR A 869 -4.72 -21.93 12.68
CA THR A 869 -5.53 -22.25 11.51
C THR A 869 -5.49 -21.10 10.50
N GLU A 870 -5.95 -21.31 9.27
CA GLU A 870 -5.94 -20.25 8.25
C GLU A 870 -6.82 -19.04 8.62
N CYS A 871 -7.88 -19.24 9.43
CA CYS A 871 -8.72 -18.14 9.93
C CYS A 871 -9.45 -18.54 11.22
N ASP A 872 -9.91 -17.53 11.98
CA ASP A 872 -10.99 -17.67 12.94
C ASP A 872 -12.33 -17.37 12.24
N LEU A 873 -13.25 -18.33 12.18
CA LEU A 873 -14.55 -18.12 11.54
C LEU A 873 -15.58 -17.57 12.53
N VAL A 874 -16.21 -16.45 12.18
CA VAL A 874 -17.27 -15.79 12.95
C VAL A 874 -18.59 -15.85 12.18
N ALA A 875 -19.70 -16.02 12.88
CA ALA A 875 -21.06 -15.89 12.34
C ALA A 875 -21.85 -14.83 13.13
N GLN A 876 -22.53 -13.92 12.43
CA GLN A 876 -23.37 -12.86 13.00
C GLN A 876 -24.80 -13.01 12.52
N VAL A 877 -25.78 -12.86 13.43
CA VAL A 877 -27.21 -13.02 13.14
C VAL A 877 -28.05 -12.17 14.08
N VAL A 878 -29.29 -11.83 13.67
CA VAL A 878 -30.32 -11.32 14.57
C VAL A 878 -31.30 -12.45 14.91
N GLU A 879 -31.47 -12.74 16.20
CA GLU A 879 -32.42 -13.73 16.70
C GLU A 879 -33.31 -13.10 17.77
N GLY A 880 -34.64 -13.19 17.61
CA GLY A 880 -35.58 -12.57 18.56
C GLY A 880 -35.43 -11.04 18.70
N GLY A 881 -34.99 -10.36 17.63
CA GLY A 881 -34.69 -8.92 17.65
C GLY A 881 -33.36 -8.54 18.30
N VAL A 882 -32.56 -9.51 18.75
CA VAL A 882 -31.27 -9.29 19.41
C VAL A 882 -30.14 -9.79 18.51
N ARG A 883 -29.10 -8.97 18.32
CA ARG A 883 -27.89 -9.42 17.61
C ARG A 883 -27.15 -10.46 18.45
N ARG A 884 -26.70 -11.53 17.80
CA ARG A 884 -25.83 -12.56 18.37
C ARG A 884 -24.66 -12.84 17.43
N GLY A 885 -23.47 -12.88 18.01
CA GLY A 885 -22.24 -13.29 17.33
C GLY A 885 -21.72 -14.61 17.89
N TYR A 886 -21.18 -15.45 17.02
CA TYR A 886 -20.65 -16.76 17.34
C TYR A 886 -19.25 -16.93 16.74
N VAL A 887 -18.36 -17.63 17.45
CA VAL A 887 -17.06 -18.09 16.94
C VAL A 887 -17.12 -19.58 16.69
N TYR A 888 -16.58 -20.01 15.56
CA TYR A 888 -16.46 -21.43 15.24
C TYR A 888 -15.34 -22.09 16.07
N GLU A 889 -15.70 -23.08 16.89
CA GLU A 889 -14.77 -23.87 17.69
C GLU A 889 -14.44 -25.18 16.97
N VAL A 890 -13.20 -25.31 16.51
CA VAL A 890 -12.72 -26.47 15.72
C VAL A 890 -12.92 -27.79 16.46
N ALA A 891 -12.58 -27.83 17.76
CA ALA A 891 -12.58 -29.06 18.57
C ALA A 891 -13.98 -29.68 18.70
N SER A 892 -15.02 -28.87 18.85
CA SER A 892 -16.41 -29.33 18.97
C SER A 892 -17.20 -29.28 17.66
N SER A 893 -16.61 -28.69 16.62
CA SER A 893 -17.29 -28.38 15.36
C SER A 893 -18.60 -27.61 15.54
N SER A 894 -18.61 -26.65 16.46
CA SER A 894 -19.80 -25.84 16.80
C SER A 894 -19.48 -24.35 16.88
N PHE A 895 -20.50 -23.53 16.68
CA PHE A 895 -20.45 -22.07 16.81
C PHE A 895 -20.83 -21.67 18.23
N VAL A 896 -19.97 -20.93 18.92
CA VAL A 896 -20.08 -20.60 20.35
C VAL A 896 -20.23 -19.09 20.54
N ALA A 897 -21.30 -18.66 21.22
CA ALA A 897 -21.52 -17.27 21.59
C ALA A 897 -20.79 -16.88 22.88
N GLY A 898 -20.74 -15.57 23.16
CA GLY A 898 -20.07 -15.04 24.36
C GLY A 898 -20.70 -15.47 25.69
N ASP A 899 -21.98 -15.85 25.69
CA ASP A 899 -22.69 -16.44 26.84
C ASP A 899 -22.48 -17.96 26.99
N GLY A 900 -21.67 -18.57 26.11
CA GLY A 900 -21.41 -20.00 26.07
C GLY A 900 -22.46 -20.83 25.32
N SER A 901 -23.55 -20.22 24.83
CA SER A 901 -24.53 -20.92 24.01
C SER A 901 -23.92 -21.42 22.70
N ARG A 902 -24.40 -22.57 22.22
CA ARG A 902 -23.83 -23.27 21.06
C ARG A 902 -24.87 -23.46 19.96
N ARG A 903 -24.42 -23.33 18.71
CA ARG A 903 -25.18 -23.64 17.50
C ARG A 903 -24.36 -24.57 16.60
N THR A 904 -25.04 -25.48 15.92
CA THR A 904 -24.44 -26.21 14.80
C THR A 904 -24.44 -25.33 13.55
N ASP A 905 -23.59 -25.64 12.56
CA ASP A 905 -23.65 -25.00 11.24
C ASP A 905 -25.06 -25.10 10.64
N ALA A 906 -25.68 -26.29 10.70
CA ALA A 906 -27.04 -26.50 10.21
C ALA A 906 -28.08 -25.59 10.89
N ALA A 907 -27.96 -25.38 12.21
CA ALA A 907 -28.87 -24.49 12.94
C ALA A 907 -28.72 -23.02 12.53
N LEU A 908 -27.49 -22.54 12.30
CA LEU A 908 -27.27 -21.19 11.78
C LEU A 908 -27.80 -21.04 10.36
N ARG A 909 -27.60 -22.04 9.50
CA ARG A 909 -28.14 -22.01 8.12
C ARG A 909 -29.67 -21.95 8.09
N ALA A 910 -30.31 -22.67 9.02
CA ALA A 910 -31.77 -22.62 9.18
C ALA A 910 -32.26 -21.19 9.53
N LEU A 911 -31.55 -20.46 10.40
CA LEU A 911 -31.85 -19.05 10.68
C LEU A 911 -31.73 -18.19 9.42
N GLY A 912 -30.63 -18.34 8.66
CA GLY A 912 -30.40 -17.58 7.43
C GLY A 912 -31.42 -17.83 6.32
N SER A 913 -32.28 -18.85 6.46
CA SER A 913 -33.39 -19.13 5.56
C SER A 913 -34.68 -18.37 5.95
N THR A 914 -34.64 -17.57 7.01
CA THR A 914 -35.72 -16.72 7.50
C THR A 914 -35.38 -15.25 7.26
N ALA A 915 -36.26 -14.52 6.58
CA ALA A 915 -36.09 -13.08 6.39
C ALA A 915 -36.04 -12.35 7.74
N GLY A 916 -35.09 -11.44 7.91
CA GLY A 916 -34.86 -10.82 9.24
C GLY A 916 -33.79 -11.50 10.08
N GLN A 917 -33.33 -12.70 9.69
CA GLN A 917 -32.36 -13.52 10.41
C GLN A 917 -31.20 -13.95 9.50
N GLU A 918 -30.86 -13.11 8.53
CA GLU A 918 -29.71 -13.32 7.65
C GLU A 918 -28.45 -13.58 8.49
N VAL A 919 -27.62 -14.55 8.05
CA VAL A 919 -26.41 -14.94 8.78
C VAL A 919 -25.18 -14.57 7.98
N THR A 920 -24.36 -13.70 8.54
CA THR A 920 -23.09 -13.27 7.93
C THR A 920 -21.94 -14.07 8.51
N TYR A 921 -21.24 -14.83 7.67
CA TYR A 921 -20.04 -15.58 8.00
C TYR A 921 -18.80 -14.80 7.54
N THR A 922 -17.78 -14.68 8.41
CA THR A 922 -16.52 -13.98 8.09
C THR A 922 -15.32 -14.80 8.58
N CYS A 923 -14.37 -15.08 7.70
CA CYS A 923 -13.04 -15.54 8.12
C CYS A 923 -12.23 -14.34 8.60
N THR A 924 -11.87 -14.33 9.87
CA THR A 924 -11.11 -13.25 10.51
C THR A 924 -9.66 -13.70 10.77
N PRO A 925 -8.71 -12.77 10.99
CA PRO A 925 -7.36 -13.15 11.35
C PRO A 925 -7.36 -14.08 12.58
N PRO A 926 -6.57 -15.17 12.59
CA PRO A 926 -6.44 -16.04 13.75
C PRO A 926 -6.16 -15.26 15.05
N GLY A 927 -6.91 -15.56 16.11
CA GLY A 927 -6.86 -14.85 17.39
C GLY A 927 -7.85 -13.68 17.51
N SER A 928 -8.36 -13.14 16.40
CA SER A 928 -9.28 -12.00 16.40
C SER A 928 -10.76 -12.40 16.50
N GLY A 929 -11.10 -13.68 16.33
CA GLY A 929 -12.48 -14.14 16.17
C GLY A 929 -13.39 -13.80 17.35
N LYS A 930 -12.95 -14.07 18.58
CA LYS A 930 -13.73 -13.77 19.80
C LYS A 930 -14.04 -12.29 19.97
N ARG A 931 -13.04 -11.44 19.73
CA ARG A 931 -13.22 -9.99 19.79
C ARG A 931 -14.27 -9.54 18.76
N ILE A 932 -14.14 -9.99 17.51
CA ILE A 932 -15.05 -9.60 16.43
C ILE A 932 -16.46 -10.17 16.66
N ALA A 933 -16.58 -11.37 17.22
CA ALA A 933 -17.87 -12.00 17.49
C ALA A 933 -18.62 -11.34 18.65
N TYR A 934 -17.93 -11.01 19.75
CA TYR A 934 -18.57 -10.67 21.03
C TYR A 934 -18.57 -9.17 21.36
N ASN A 935 -17.61 -8.39 20.82
CA ASN A 935 -17.44 -6.97 21.14
C ASN A 935 -17.92 -6.05 20.01
N SER A 936 -18.75 -6.57 19.10
CA SER A 936 -19.26 -5.86 17.92
C SER A 936 -20.70 -5.41 18.08
#